data_AF-A0A6M3ID74-F1
#
_entry.id   AF-A0A6M3ID74-F1
#
_cell.length_a   1.000
_cell.length_b   1.000
_cell.length_c   1.000
_cell.angle_alpha   90.00
_cell.angle_beta   90.00
_cell.angle_gamma   90.00
#
_symmetry.space_group_name_H-M   'P 1'
#
loop_
_entity.id
_entity.type
_entity.pdbx_description
1 polymer ?
#
loop_
_entity_poly.entity_id
_entity_poly.type
_entity_poly.pdbx_seq_one_letter_code
_entity_poly.pdbx_strand_id
1 'polypeptide(L)'
;MKENYTQNKYCRSIDLTNEASVESFFILRLLNDLGYEDNEIKTKKSIDSLRIGKGRKRGDLYKPDFVILGNKKPRWLIDAKGTGERIEDFIYQCSNYSLQIDQKYDENPLRFYMLTNGLLTRIYPWDKEEPVISLRFADFKNGNSRYEALKKLLSAANTRKGFSEIHKDEHSGGYILVKPSMDIIRKAFLKCHRIIWKSEKMSPQAAFVEFAKLLFVKLWEDRRLRDNPEFLALISNGDPLPKNEVRFSSHWIKSQEINTPNPIDSILFTQLVNFLEQEIEERKRKRIFIQTERLELSPSTVKRVVETLEKYYLFGIDEDLNGRMFEAFLTATMRGQALGQYFTPRSIVKLMARLSELKAHPDLIERVIDGCCGTGGFLIEALTEMRRQIHNNTSLTNSQRTKLLDEIANKAIFGIDAGKNPPITRIARINMYLHGDGGSRIYRTDALRNIPQASGADSPEIIQEVNELRSLFSETLFDVVLTNPPFSMDYSISVPDEKEVIENYELLTFGGKKRSSLRSSVMFIERYWKLLKEGGRLLTVIDDSVLAGKNYPFVRDFIRERFVIKAIISLHGDAFRRSGARAKTSILYMIKKHPNETQGACFVYESKYIGRDDVPPKTRPSDTEKARINAIDEIEEIVNAFQSFQKGQKDTWLVTPDKLNDRLDAKHLTPWSISELENNWEKIGVGSDTIVNLVDLIEDEVEIKPDERYTFLKVTYDGRAELGGKVLGKEVSYNKIFKAVKNDIIISNINAVNRAIAIMPSDLVSCLISPAFTIIRIKQAYQDKIDPMYIWSVLRSPAVSAEWLSHTTGFGRHYVDWQLIKKQRIPLLLFSKQKQIGDIYRTLLQYERDIIEKQNEAQNQISLLGLDDIRAIERLQKAKPPR
;
A
#
# COMPACT_ATOMS: atom_id res chain seq x y z
N MET A 1 24.87 7.85 50.41
CA MET A 1 25.86 7.19 49.52
C MET A 1 26.35 8.24 48.54
N LYS A 2 27.67 8.47 48.45
CA LYS A 2 28.27 9.50 47.58
C LYS A 2 27.95 9.16 46.12
N GLU A 3 27.13 9.96 45.46
CA GLU A 3 26.92 9.86 44.01
C GLU A 3 28.25 10.14 43.31
N ASN A 4 28.71 9.20 42.48
CA ASN A 4 29.91 9.35 41.66
C ASN A 4 29.62 10.35 40.53
N TYR A 5 29.80 11.65 40.81
CA TYR A 5 29.66 12.67 39.78
C TYR A 5 30.82 12.62 38.77
N THR A 6 30.50 12.43 37.49
CA THR A 6 31.50 12.48 36.41
C THR A 6 32.04 13.90 36.25
N GLN A 7 33.37 14.05 36.39
CA GLN A 7 34.13 15.26 36.12
C GLN A 7 34.94 15.09 34.81
N ASN A 8 34.90 16.10 33.95
CA ASN A 8 35.78 16.18 32.78
C ASN A 8 36.90 17.20 33.03
N LYS A 9 37.72 17.47 32.00
CA LYS A 9 38.84 18.41 32.10
C LYS A 9 38.44 19.82 32.54
N TYR A 10 37.20 20.25 32.27
CA TYR A 10 36.75 21.63 32.46
C TYR A 10 35.84 21.82 33.66
N CYS A 11 34.88 20.93 33.88
CA CYS A 11 33.83 21.10 34.90
C CYS A 11 33.27 19.75 35.38
N ARG A 12 32.40 19.79 36.40
CA ARG A 12 31.59 18.62 36.79
C ARG A 12 30.24 18.71 36.07
N SER A 13 29.71 17.56 35.67
CA SER A 13 28.43 17.50 34.94
C SER A 13 27.26 18.16 35.69
N ILE A 14 27.26 18.11 37.02
CA ILE A 14 26.25 18.76 37.89
C ILE A 14 26.29 20.29 37.84
N ASP A 15 27.44 20.88 37.48
CA ASP A 15 27.59 22.34 37.42
C ASP A 15 26.96 22.92 36.13
N LEU A 16 26.54 22.07 35.18
CA LEU A 16 25.91 22.43 33.92
C LEU A 16 24.37 22.34 34.02
N THR A 17 23.75 23.40 34.53
CA THR A 17 22.31 23.43 34.84
C THR A 17 21.46 24.16 33.79
N ASN A 18 22.07 25.05 33.00
CA ASN A 18 21.41 25.83 31.95
C ASN A 18 22.40 26.25 30.86
N GLU A 19 21.92 26.87 29.79
CA GLU A 19 22.73 27.35 28.66
C GLU A 19 23.90 28.24 29.12
N ALA A 20 23.65 29.21 30.01
CA ALA A 20 24.68 30.12 30.52
C ALA A 20 25.82 29.40 31.28
N SER A 21 25.50 28.32 31.99
CA SER A 21 26.51 27.48 32.65
C SER A 21 27.34 26.65 31.64
N VAL A 22 26.74 26.22 30.52
CA VAL A 22 27.44 25.55 29.42
C VAL A 22 28.40 26.53 28.73
N GLU A 23 27.96 27.76 28.48
CA GLU A 23 28.82 28.82 27.94
C GLU A 23 30.02 29.11 28.87
N SER A 24 29.74 29.39 30.14
CA SER A 24 30.73 29.93 31.08
C SER A 24 31.68 28.88 31.63
N PHE A 25 31.16 27.69 31.99
CA PHE A 25 31.95 26.67 32.68
C PHE A 25 32.53 25.62 31.74
N PHE A 26 32.05 25.53 30.50
CA PHE A 26 32.52 24.56 29.53
C PHE A 26 33.12 25.22 28.28
N ILE A 27 32.35 26.02 27.53
CA ILE A 27 32.81 26.58 26.23
C ILE A 27 33.99 27.54 26.41
N LEU A 28 33.92 28.51 27.33
CA LEU A 28 35.03 29.47 27.52
C LEU A 28 36.33 28.77 27.95
N ARG A 29 36.23 27.74 28.78
CA ARG A 29 37.39 26.94 29.22
C ARG A 29 37.95 26.10 28.07
N LEU A 30 37.09 25.54 27.23
CA LEU A 30 37.47 24.83 26.01
C LEU A 30 38.19 25.77 25.02
N LEU A 31 37.67 26.98 24.80
CA LEU A 31 38.29 27.95 23.90
C LEU A 31 39.69 28.39 24.37
N ASN A 32 39.84 28.64 25.68
CA ASN A 32 41.14 28.95 26.27
C ASN A 32 42.14 27.79 26.07
N ASP A 33 41.69 26.55 26.28
CA ASP A 33 42.51 25.35 26.11
C ASP A 33 42.80 25.00 24.63
N LEU A 34 42.02 25.55 23.69
CA LEU A 34 42.32 25.53 22.25
C LEU A 34 43.29 26.66 21.83
N GLY A 35 43.65 27.55 22.74
CA GLY A 35 44.65 28.61 22.57
C GLY A 35 44.15 29.90 21.89
N TYR A 36 42.86 30.19 22.00
CA TYR A 36 42.27 31.43 21.45
C TYR A 36 42.47 32.62 22.40
N GLU A 37 42.80 33.77 21.83
CA GLU A 37 42.87 35.04 22.55
C GLU A 37 41.51 35.75 22.55
N ASP A 38 41.27 36.64 23.52
CA ASP A 38 39.98 37.34 23.68
C ASP A 38 39.53 38.09 22.41
N ASN A 39 40.47 38.65 21.65
CA ASN A 39 40.18 39.38 20.41
C ASN A 39 39.77 38.45 19.24
N GLU A 40 39.94 37.14 19.39
CA GLU A 40 39.53 36.12 18.41
C GLU A 40 38.13 35.56 18.70
N ILE A 41 37.53 35.89 19.85
CA ILE A 41 36.24 35.36 20.30
C ILE A 41 35.18 36.46 20.25
N LYS A 42 34.25 36.40 19.30
CA LYS A 42 33.06 37.27 19.30
C LYS A 42 31.91 36.60 20.04
N THR A 43 31.42 37.22 21.11
CA THR A 43 30.24 36.75 21.86
C THR A 43 28.94 37.29 21.26
N LYS A 44 27.81 36.69 21.65
CA LYS A 44 26.43 37.05 21.22
C LYS A 44 26.12 38.55 21.18
N LYS A 45 26.66 39.34 22.11
CA LYS A 45 26.47 40.80 22.18
C LYS A 45 27.20 41.56 21.06
N SER A 46 28.29 41.01 20.56
CA SER A 46 29.19 41.61 19.56
C SER A 46 28.94 41.11 18.12
N ILE A 47 27.85 40.37 17.92
CA ILE A 47 27.44 39.78 16.63
C ILE A 47 26.18 40.50 16.14
N ASP A 48 26.14 40.88 14.86
CA ASP A 48 24.95 41.49 14.24
C ASP A 48 23.77 40.52 14.25
N SER A 49 22.55 41.03 14.46
CA SER A 49 21.34 40.20 14.39
C SER A 49 21.10 39.71 12.97
N LEU A 50 20.93 38.39 12.81
CA LEU A 50 20.67 37.74 11.53
C LEU A 50 19.15 37.53 11.36
N ARG A 51 18.61 37.87 10.18
CA ARG A 51 17.17 37.69 9.87
C ARG A 51 16.93 36.27 9.36
N ILE A 52 16.13 35.49 10.09
CA ILE A 52 15.58 34.23 9.58
C ILE A 52 14.09 34.43 9.29
N GLY A 53 13.67 34.25 8.04
CA GLY A 53 12.26 34.31 7.65
C GLY A 53 11.75 32.99 7.09
N LYS A 54 10.72 32.40 7.72
CA LYS A 54 9.81 31.43 7.09
C LYS A 54 8.58 32.18 6.56
N GLY A 55 8.60 32.58 5.29
CA GLY A 55 7.42 33.17 4.64
C GLY A 55 6.87 34.46 5.29
N ARG A 56 5.64 34.87 4.91
CA ARG A 56 5.02 36.20 5.16
C ARG A 56 4.76 36.62 6.63
N LYS A 57 5.41 36.04 7.64
CA LYS A 57 5.39 36.55 9.03
C LYS A 57 6.77 37.10 9.39
N ARG A 58 6.82 38.30 10.02
CA ARG A 58 8.06 38.92 10.52
C ARG A 58 8.79 37.91 11.41
N GLY A 59 9.93 37.38 10.96
CA GLY A 59 10.67 36.32 11.62
C GLY A 59 11.51 36.81 12.80
N ASP A 60 11.71 35.93 13.77
CA ASP A 60 12.52 36.19 14.96
C ASP A 60 14.00 36.42 14.58
N LEU A 61 14.62 37.43 15.21
CA LEU A 61 16.04 37.74 15.04
C LEU A 61 16.86 36.77 15.88
N TYR A 62 17.83 36.08 15.28
CA TYR A 62 18.69 35.15 16.01
C TYR A 62 20.17 35.51 15.88
N LYS A 63 20.96 35.13 16.90
CA LYS A 63 22.43 35.27 16.95
C LYS A 63 23.05 34.01 17.55
N PRO A 64 24.14 33.46 16.95
CA PRO A 64 24.92 32.41 17.60
C PRO A 64 25.60 32.93 18.86
N ASP A 65 25.94 32.03 19.79
CA ASP A 65 26.50 32.40 21.09
C ASP A 65 27.96 32.86 20.97
N PHE A 66 28.74 32.17 20.13
CA PHE A 66 30.12 32.56 19.81
C PHE A 66 30.43 32.45 18.32
N VAL A 67 31.24 33.37 17.81
CA VAL A 67 31.88 33.29 16.49
C VAL A 67 33.38 33.45 16.68
N ILE A 68 34.13 32.46 16.19
CA ILE A 68 35.58 32.39 16.36
C ILE A 68 36.27 32.90 15.11
N LEU A 69 37.17 33.86 15.29
CA LEU A 69 37.90 34.53 14.22
C LEU A 69 39.28 33.89 14.03
N GLY A 70 39.70 33.81 12.77
CA GLY A 70 41.10 33.54 12.38
C GLY A 70 41.51 34.58 11.33
N ASN A 71 42.60 35.30 11.56
CA ASN A 71 43.04 36.44 10.73
C ASN A 71 41.91 37.45 10.47
N LYS A 72 41.16 37.82 11.51
CA LYS A 72 40.01 38.76 11.47
C LYS A 72 38.79 38.28 10.64
N LYS A 73 38.77 37.05 10.13
CA LYS A 73 37.62 36.45 9.43
C LYS A 73 36.94 35.37 10.28
N PRO A 74 35.61 35.20 10.22
CA PRO A 74 34.91 34.15 10.95
C PRO A 74 35.27 32.78 10.37
N ARG A 75 35.71 31.85 11.21
CA ARG A 75 36.19 30.52 10.80
C ARG A 75 35.26 29.40 11.24
N TRP A 76 34.68 29.53 12.42
CA TRP A 76 33.66 28.63 12.92
C TRP A 76 32.81 29.32 13.99
N LEU A 77 31.64 28.78 14.28
CA LEU A 77 30.74 29.30 15.30
C LEU A 77 30.36 28.23 16.32
N ILE A 78 29.85 28.67 17.47
CA ILE A 78 29.38 27.81 18.55
C ILE A 78 27.98 28.25 18.95
N ASP A 79 27.09 27.28 19.08
CA ASP A 79 25.73 27.46 19.60
C ASP A 79 25.55 26.50 20.78
N ALA A 80 25.32 27.09 21.96
CA ALA A 80 25.15 26.41 23.23
C ALA A 80 23.66 26.19 23.50
N LYS A 81 23.34 25.10 24.19
CA LYS A 81 21.98 24.79 24.65
C LYS A 81 21.99 24.34 26.09
N GLY A 82 20.85 24.40 26.76
CA GLY A 82 20.69 23.83 28.09
C GLY A 82 20.88 22.31 28.09
N THR A 83 21.37 21.74 29.19
CA THR A 83 21.68 20.30 29.31
C THR A 83 20.49 19.37 29.04
N GLY A 84 19.25 19.85 29.21
CA GLY A 84 18.02 19.11 28.91
C GLY A 84 17.54 19.21 27.46
N GLU A 85 18.17 20.03 26.62
CA GLU A 85 17.77 20.23 25.23
C GLU A 85 18.47 19.28 24.26
N ARG A 86 17.75 18.88 23.21
CA ARG A 86 18.28 18.04 22.13
C ARG A 86 18.96 18.89 21.08
N ILE A 87 20.28 18.85 21.03
CA ILE A 87 21.07 19.68 20.10
C ILE A 87 20.79 19.39 18.62
N GLU A 88 20.24 18.21 18.27
CA GLU A 88 19.91 17.87 16.89
C GLU A 88 18.82 18.75 16.27
N ASP A 89 17.91 19.28 17.09
CA ASP A 89 16.80 20.11 16.63
C ASP A 89 17.28 21.47 16.08
N PHE A 90 18.54 21.83 16.38
CA PHE A 90 19.17 23.11 16.05
C PHE A 90 20.14 23.03 14.85
N ILE A 91 20.30 21.86 14.21
CA ILE A 91 21.22 21.66 13.07
C ILE A 91 20.90 22.60 11.90
N TYR A 92 19.64 22.59 11.45
CA TYR A 92 19.18 23.43 10.33
C TYR A 92 19.34 24.92 10.65
N GLN A 93 19.15 25.25 11.92
CA GLN A 93 19.23 26.59 12.44
C GLN A 93 20.70 27.10 12.36
N CYS A 94 21.66 26.32 12.85
CA CYS A 94 23.09 26.64 12.78
C CYS A 94 23.64 26.69 11.36
N SER A 95 23.26 25.75 10.48
CA SER A 95 23.70 25.76 9.08
C SER A 95 23.25 27.04 8.34
N ASN A 96 22.05 27.54 8.63
CA ASN A 96 21.59 28.83 8.07
C ASN A 96 22.39 30.03 8.60
N TYR A 97 22.81 30.05 9.87
CA TYR A 97 23.70 31.11 10.37
C TYR A 97 25.02 31.13 9.65
N SER A 98 25.62 29.95 9.48
CA SER A 98 26.87 29.80 8.77
C SER A 98 26.78 30.38 7.36
N LEU A 99 25.73 30.02 6.60
CA LEU A 99 25.50 30.53 5.25
C LEU A 99 25.33 32.07 5.24
N GLN A 100 24.56 32.64 6.16
CA GLN A 100 24.35 34.09 6.20
C GLN A 100 25.61 34.87 6.61
N ILE A 101 26.45 34.29 7.46
CA ILE A 101 27.74 34.88 7.83
C ILE A 101 28.69 34.85 6.63
N ASP A 102 28.79 33.72 5.93
CA ASP A 102 29.64 33.57 4.75
C ASP A 102 29.23 34.51 3.62
N GLN A 103 27.94 34.76 3.40
CA GLN A 103 27.43 35.71 2.40
C GLN A 103 27.93 37.15 2.57
N LYS A 104 28.50 37.52 3.74
CA LYS A 104 29.09 38.84 3.98
C LYS A 104 30.54 38.96 3.47
N TYR A 105 31.12 37.88 2.95
CA TYR A 105 32.52 37.81 2.52
C TYR A 105 32.59 37.31 1.07
N ASP A 106 33.63 37.72 0.33
CA ASP A 106 33.86 37.26 -1.05
C ASP A 106 34.29 35.77 -1.13
N GLU A 107 34.76 35.23 0.00
CA GLU A 107 35.04 33.82 0.20
C GLU A 107 34.04 33.23 1.22
N ASN A 108 33.98 31.91 1.38
CA ASN A 108 33.24 31.26 2.48
C ASN A 108 34.23 30.96 3.63
N PRO A 109 34.56 31.94 4.49
CA PRO A 109 35.60 31.77 5.50
C PRO A 109 35.20 30.80 6.62
N LEU A 110 33.90 30.65 6.89
CA LEU A 110 33.36 29.78 7.94
C LEU A 110 33.32 28.34 7.42
N ARG A 111 33.96 27.42 8.14
CA ARG A 111 34.05 26.01 7.73
C ARG A 111 33.29 25.06 8.64
N PHE A 112 33.15 25.40 9.91
CA PHE A 112 32.52 24.53 10.89
C PHE A 112 31.54 25.28 11.79
N TYR A 113 30.58 24.55 12.35
CA TYR A 113 29.85 24.99 13.53
C TYR A 113 29.87 23.90 14.60
N MET A 114 29.88 24.32 15.86
CA MET A 114 29.80 23.44 17.02
C MET A 114 28.43 23.62 17.69
N LEU A 115 27.74 22.51 17.90
CA LEU A 115 26.54 22.43 18.72
C LEU A 115 26.86 21.69 20.00
N THR A 116 26.53 22.27 21.15
CA THR A 116 26.78 21.62 22.44
C THR A 116 25.72 21.96 23.47
N ASN A 117 25.29 20.97 24.24
CA ASN A 117 24.56 21.17 25.49
C ASN A 117 25.43 20.89 26.72
N GLY A 118 26.75 20.85 26.55
CA GLY A 118 27.72 20.50 27.57
C GLY A 118 27.86 18.99 27.83
N LEU A 119 26.79 18.20 27.68
CA LEU A 119 26.85 16.74 27.81
C LEU A 119 27.23 16.03 26.51
N LEU A 120 26.79 16.59 25.38
CA LEU A 120 27.10 16.13 24.04
C LEU A 120 27.56 17.34 23.22
N THR A 121 28.71 17.20 22.56
CA THR A 121 29.30 18.21 21.68
C THR A 121 29.50 17.62 20.30
N ARG A 122 29.01 18.30 19.26
CA ARG A 122 29.16 17.88 17.86
C ARG A 122 29.67 19.03 17.01
N ILE A 123 30.59 18.70 16.12
CA ILE A 123 31.18 19.63 15.15
C ILE A 123 30.72 19.22 13.76
N TYR A 124 30.18 20.16 13.01
CA TYR A 124 29.64 19.96 11.68
C TYR A 124 30.37 20.83 10.68
N PRO A 125 30.66 20.35 9.46
CA PRO A 125 30.90 21.22 8.32
C PRO A 125 29.64 22.08 8.08
N TRP A 126 29.82 23.35 7.75
CA TRP A 126 28.69 24.28 7.60
C TRP A 126 27.65 23.85 6.54
N ASP A 127 28.11 23.11 5.53
CA ASP A 127 27.35 22.63 4.37
C ASP A 127 26.82 21.19 4.51
N LYS A 128 26.99 20.55 5.68
CA LYS A 128 26.57 19.16 5.92
C LYS A 128 25.72 19.00 7.17
N GLU A 129 24.82 18.02 7.11
CA GLU A 129 23.94 17.62 8.23
C GLU A 129 24.59 16.55 9.14
N GLU A 130 25.71 15.94 8.74
CA GLU A 130 26.43 14.94 9.52
C GLU A 130 27.66 15.56 10.23
N PRO A 131 27.89 15.28 11.52
CA PRO A 131 29.01 15.82 12.26
C PRO A 131 30.32 15.13 11.84
N VAL A 132 31.41 15.90 11.76
CA VAL A 132 32.78 15.37 11.59
C VAL A 132 33.36 14.83 12.89
N ILE A 133 32.95 15.38 14.04
CA ILE A 133 33.40 14.94 15.37
C ILE A 133 32.22 15.00 16.33
N SER A 134 32.04 13.94 17.14
CA SER A 134 31.06 13.87 18.22
C SER A 134 31.74 13.43 19.51
N LEU A 135 31.59 14.20 20.59
CA LEU A 135 32.17 13.91 21.90
C LEU A 135 31.08 13.92 22.97
N ARG A 136 31.15 12.96 23.90
CA ARG A 136 30.37 12.97 25.14
C ARG A 136 31.14 13.70 26.23
N PHE A 137 30.45 14.11 27.30
CA PHE A 137 31.03 14.80 28.45
C PHE A 137 32.34 14.18 28.96
N ALA A 138 32.38 12.84 29.06
CA ALA A 138 33.53 12.10 29.57
C ALA A 138 34.73 12.04 28.61
N ASP A 139 34.54 12.34 27.32
CA ASP A 139 35.60 12.29 26.30
C ASP A 139 36.59 13.46 26.45
N PHE A 140 36.20 14.55 27.12
CA PHE A 140 37.05 15.73 27.36
C PHE A 140 38.09 15.45 28.46
N LYS A 141 39.10 14.62 28.15
CA LYS A 141 40.25 14.29 28.99
C LYS A 141 41.50 14.18 28.11
N ASN A 142 42.66 14.56 28.66
CA ASN A 142 43.94 14.44 27.93
C ASN A 142 44.19 12.98 27.54
N GLY A 143 44.61 12.73 26.29
CA GLY A 143 44.86 11.39 25.75
C GLY A 143 43.65 10.69 25.13
N ASN A 144 42.43 11.25 25.22
CA ASN A 144 41.28 10.72 24.47
C ASN A 144 41.40 11.09 22.98
N SER A 145 41.34 10.09 22.09
CA SER A 145 41.56 10.26 20.65
C SER A 145 40.59 11.24 19.99
N ARG A 146 39.32 11.27 20.41
CA ARG A 146 38.30 12.18 19.85
C ARG A 146 38.55 13.63 20.27
N TYR A 147 38.98 13.82 21.51
CA TYR A 147 39.31 15.14 22.04
C TYR A 147 40.62 15.68 21.46
N GLU A 148 41.63 14.83 21.25
CA GLU A 148 42.82 15.21 20.48
C GLU A 148 42.49 15.57 19.03
N ALA A 149 41.57 14.84 18.38
CA ALA A 149 41.09 15.18 17.04
C ALA A 149 40.37 16.53 16.99
N LEU A 150 39.55 16.84 18.00
CA LEU A 150 38.92 18.16 18.14
C LEU A 150 39.97 19.27 18.28
N LYS A 151 40.99 19.09 19.13
CA LYS A 151 42.08 20.07 19.28
C LYS A 151 42.85 20.27 17.99
N LYS A 152 43.16 19.19 17.27
CA LYS A 152 43.83 19.27 15.97
C LYS A 152 42.98 20.05 14.96
N LEU A 153 41.66 19.80 14.94
CA LEU A 153 40.75 20.46 14.01
C LEU A 153 40.55 21.94 14.35
N LEU A 154 40.16 22.27 15.58
CA LEU A 154 39.69 23.60 15.99
C LEU A 154 40.68 24.35 16.88
N SER A 155 41.98 24.02 16.88
CA SER A 155 42.97 24.86 17.59
C SER A 155 43.07 26.25 16.98
N ALA A 156 43.45 27.23 17.80
CA ALA A 156 43.72 28.59 17.33
C ALA A 156 44.81 28.62 16.25
N ALA A 157 45.85 27.79 16.41
CA ALA A 157 46.91 27.65 15.40
C ALA A 157 46.37 27.21 14.03
N ASN A 158 45.46 26.24 13.98
CA ASN A 158 44.85 25.79 12.72
C ASN A 158 43.85 26.82 12.17
N THR A 159 43.12 27.48 13.05
CA THR A 159 42.12 28.50 12.70
C THR A 159 42.75 29.74 12.07
N ARG A 160 43.90 30.19 12.58
CA ARG A 160 44.70 31.30 12.02
C ARG A 160 45.27 30.97 10.64
N LYS A 161 45.60 29.71 10.38
CA LYS A 161 46.09 29.28 9.05
C LYS A 161 44.99 29.29 7.98
N GLY A 162 43.72 29.30 8.40
CA GLY A 162 42.58 29.05 7.51
C GLY A 162 42.57 27.58 7.14
N PHE A 163 41.48 26.87 7.45
CA PHE A 163 41.40 25.42 7.23
C PHE A 163 41.73 25.10 5.76
N SER A 164 42.95 24.60 5.50
CA SER A 164 43.37 24.15 4.17
C SER A 164 42.48 22.99 3.75
N GLU A 165 42.13 22.92 2.46
CA GLU A 165 41.31 21.84 1.91
C GLU A 165 41.76 20.50 2.48
N ILE A 166 40.86 19.85 3.22
CA ILE A 166 41.09 18.52 3.75
C ILE A 166 41.14 17.61 2.51
N HIS A 167 42.35 17.42 1.98
CA HIS A 167 42.64 16.38 1.03
C HIS A 167 42.15 15.05 1.60
N LYS A 168 41.38 14.34 0.78
CA LYS A 168 40.56 13.18 1.14
C LYS A 168 41.34 11.90 1.42
N ASP A 169 42.66 11.96 1.56
CA ASP A 169 43.46 10.77 1.83
C ASP A 169 44.42 11.04 2.98
N GLU A 170 44.57 10.01 3.82
CA GLU A 170 45.42 9.94 5.01
C GLU A 170 44.83 10.52 6.31
N HIS A 171 43.74 9.88 6.78
CA HIS A 171 43.70 9.48 8.19
C HIS A 171 43.77 7.95 8.25
N SER A 172 44.73 7.46 9.02
CA SER A 172 44.97 6.06 9.32
C SER A 172 43.76 5.40 9.98
N GLY A 173 43.41 4.20 9.50
CA GLY A 173 42.69 3.18 10.26
C GLY A 173 41.25 2.89 9.85
N GLY A 174 41.06 2.08 8.81
CA GLY A 174 39.85 1.26 8.59
C GLY A 174 38.60 1.90 7.93
N TYR A 175 37.51 1.14 7.88
CA TYR A 175 36.27 1.36 7.14
C TYR A 175 35.09 1.32 8.12
N ILE A 176 34.29 2.38 8.19
CA ILE A 176 33.19 2.49 9.18
C ILE A 176 31.86 2.14 8.50
N LEU A 177 31.13 1.18 9.06
CA LEU A 177 29.79 0.83 8.62
C LEU A 177 28.73 1.44 9.54
N VAL A 178 27.64 1.93 8.96
CA VAL A 178 26.57 2.62 9.70
C VAL A 178 25.26 1.86 9.53
N LYS A 179 24.50 1.68 10.61
CA LYS A 179 23.11 1.16 10.54
C LYS A 179 22.17 2.29 10.09
N PRO A 180 21.59 2.21 8.89
CA PRO A 180 20.73 3.28 8.37
C PRO A 180 19.29 3.20 8.89
N SER A 181 18.59 4.34 8.83
CA SER A 181 17.13 4.36 8.99
C SER A 181 16.41 3.85 7.73
N MET A 182 15.15 3.45 7.89
CA MET A 182 14.30 2.96 6.80
C MET A 182 14.21 3.91 5.61
N ASP A 183 14.08 5.20 5.87
CA ASP A 183 13.96 6.21 4.81
C ASP A 183 15.26 6.38 4.02
N ILE A 184 16.40 6.25 4.70
CA ILE A 184 17.72 6.32 4.07
C ILE A 184 17.93 5.12 3.15
N ILE A 185 17.65 3.89 3.64
CA ILE A 185 17.72 2.68 2.80
C ILE A 185 16.80 2.80 1.61
N ARG A 186 15.54 3.16 1.81
CA ARG A 186 14.55 3.22 0.73
C ARG A 186 15.00 4.18 -0.37
N LYS A 187 15.55 5.34 -0.01
CA LYS A 187 16.15 6.29 -0.97
C LYS A 187 17.37 5.70 -1.66
N ALA A 188 18.24 4.99 -0.94
CA ALA A 188 19.41 4.32 -1.51
C ALA A 188 19.01 3.24 -2.53
N PHE A 189 18.06 2.37 -2.20
CA PHE A 189 17.58 1.31 -3.09
C PHE A 189 16.94 1.88 -4.37
N LEU A 190 16.10 2.91 -4.24
CA LEU A 190 15.54 3.62 -5.40
C LEU A 190 16.63 4.29 -6.26
N LYS A 191 17.69 4.79 -5.64
CA LYS A 191 18.85 5.35 -6.36
C LYS A 191 19.61 4.25 -7.11
N CYS A 192 19.89 3.11 -6.48
CA CYS A 192 20.55 1.97 -7.11
C CYS A 192 19.74 1.41 -8.29
N HIS A 193 18.43 1.24 -8.13
CA HIS A 193 17.54 0.81 -9.23
C HIS A 193 17.59 1.77 -10.41
N ARG A 194 17.52 3.08 -10.14
CA ARG A 194 17.60 4.12 -11.18
C ARG A 194 18.97 4.13 -11.87
N ILE A 195 20.05 3.85 -11.14
CA ILE A 195 21.40 3.72 -11.70
C ILE A 195 21.41 2.58 -12.72
N ILE A 196 20.95 1.39 -12.32
CA ILE A 196 20.91 0.20 -13.19
C ILE A 196 20.00 0.46 -14.41
N TRP A 197 18.77 0.89 -14.16
CA TRP A 197 17.78 1.13 -15.22
C TRP A 197 18.27 2.14 -16.27
N LYS A 198 18.87 3.26 -15.86
CA LYS A 198 19.37 4.28 -16.79
C LYS A 198 20.63 3.85 -17.53
N SER A 199 21.56 3.19 -16.86
CA SER A 199 22.87 2.86 -17.42
C SER A 199 22.82 1.64 -18.32
N GLU A 200 22.03 0.63 -17.97
CA GLU A 200 21.99 -0.65 -18.68
C GLU A 200 20.84 -0.75 -19.70
N LYS A 201 19.94 0.25 -19.77
CA LYS A 201 18.79 0.31 -20.70
C LYS A 201 17.87 -0.91 -20.66
N MET A 202 17.81 -1.60 -19.52
CA MET A 202 16.96 -2.76 -19.32
C MET A 202 15.55 -2.39 -18.84
N SER A 203 14.62 -3.34 -18.85
CA SER A 203 13.29 -3.12 -18.30
C SER A 203 13.36 -2.84 -16.79
N PRO A 204 12.39 -2.11 -16.20
CA PRO A 204 12.34 -1.90 -14.74
C PRO A 204 12.40 -3.20 -13.94
N GLN A 205 11.88 -4.29 -14.50
CA GLN A 205 11.87 -5.63 -13.92
C GLN A 205 13.26 -6.28 -13.94
N ALA A 206 13.93 -6.26 -15.09
CA ALA A 206 15.31 -6.75 -15.18
C ALA A 206 16.22 -5.96 -14.23
N ALA A 207 16.07 -4.64 -14.17
CA ALA A 207 16.83 -3.78 -13.25
C ALA A 207 16.58 -4.12 -11.78
N PHE A 208 15.37 -4.53 -11.44
CA PHE A 208 15.04 -5.00 -10.09
C PHE A 208 15.73 -6.31 -9.76
N VAL A 209 15.71 -7.29 -10.68
CA VAL A 209 16.35 -8.60 -10.48
C VAL A 209 17.87 -8.45 -10.32
N GLU A 210 18.51 -7.65 -11.17
CA GLU A 210 19.95 -7.39 -11.07
C GLU A 210 20.32 -6.65 -9.78
N PHE A 211 19.48 -5.71 -9.35
CA PHE A 211 19.66 -5.07 -8.04
C PHE A 211 19.52 -6.06 -6.88
N ALA A 212 18.54 -6.98 -6.95
CA ALA A 212 18.35 -8.00 -5.93
C ALA A 212 19.59 -8.91 -5.81
N LYS A 213 20.21 -9.32 -6.93
CA LYS A 213 21.48 -10.06 -6.92
C LYS A 213 22.58 -9.32 -6.14
N LEU A 214 22.78 -8.03 -6.41
CA LEU A 214 23.75 -7.20 -5.67
C LEU A 214 23.41 -7.04 -4.19
N LEU A 215 22.12 -6.91 -3.86
CA LEU A 215 21.66 -6.84 -2.47
C LEU A 215 21.98 -8.14 -1.71
N PHE A 216 21.86 -9.31 -2.35
CA PHE A 216 22.24 -10.58 -1.74
C PHE A 216 23.74 -10.65 -1.46
N VAL A 217 24.58 -10.20 -2.39
CA VAL A 217 26.03 -10.15 -2.15
C VAL A 217 26.33 -9.26 -0.94
N LYS A 218 25.68 -8.09 -0.85
CA LYS A 218 25.85 -7.19 0.29
C LYS A 218 25.42 -7.83 1.61
N LEU A 219 24.24 -8.46 1.66
CA LEU A 219 23.74 -9.13 2.86
C LEU A 219 24.62 -10.31 3.27
N TRP A 220 25.16 -11.05 2.31
CA TRP A 220 26.07 -12.16 2.55
C TRP A 220 27.43 -11.68 3.11
N GLU A 221 27.99 -10.61 2.56
CA GLU A 221 29.21 -9.99 3.11
C GLU A 221 28.98 -9.43 4.51
N ASP A 222 27.85 -8.76 4.75
CA ASP A 222 27.54 -8.23 6.08
C ASP A 222 27.29 -9.35 7.10
N ARG A 223 26.74 -10.51 6.68
CA ARG A 223 26.63 -11.72 7.50
C ARG A 223 28.00 -12.25 7.88
N ARG A 224 28.93 -12.36 6.92
CA ARG A 224 30.31 -12.80 7.20
C ARG A 224 30.99 -11.90 8.24
N LEU A 225 30.80 -10.58 8.13
CA LEU A 225 31.33 -9.63 9.12
C LEU A 225 30.67 -9.82 10.50
N ARG A 226 29.38 -10.14 10.56
CA ARG A 226 28.67 -10.41 11.82
C ARG A 226 29.13 -11.69 12.51
N ASP A 227 29.32 -12.76 11.75
CA ASP A 227 29.65 -14.07 12.30
C ASP A 227 31.10 -14.13 12.83
N ASN A 228 31.91 -13.11 12.54
CA ASN A 228 33.18 -12.87 13.21
C ASN A 228 32.98 -12.02 14.49
N PRO A 229 33.24 -12.55 15.70
CA PRO A 229 33.04 -11.84 16.96
C PRO A 229 33.84 -10.52 17.08
N GLU A 230 35.06 -10.47 16.53
CA GLU A 230 35.91 -9.28 16.59
C GLU A 230 35.33 -8.14 15.74
N PHE A 231 34.91 -8.46 14.52
CA PHE A 231 34.30 -7.49 13.61
C PHE A 231 32.93 -7.04 14.11
N LEU A 232 32.14 -7.94 14.70
CA LEU A 232 30.87 -7.59 15.31
C LEU A 232 31.04 -6.60 16.46
N ALA A 233 32.07 -6.75 17.30
CA ALA A 233 32.39 -5.81 18.37
C ALA A 233 32.75 -4.43 17.80
N LEU A 234 33.60 -4.37 16.77
CA LEU A 234 33.97 -3.12 16.09
C LEU A 234 32.73 -2.40 15.50
N ILE A 235 31.88 -3.14 14.77
CA ILE A 235 30.65 -2.59 14.19
C ILE A 235 29.71 -2.07 15.27
N SER A 236 29.55 -2.81 16.38
CA SER A 236 28.64 -2.43 17.47
C SER A 236 29.11 -1.18 18.21
N ASN A 237 30.43 -0.98 18.31
CA ASN A 237 31.03 0.20 18.94
C ASN A 237 31.16 1.40 17.99
N GLY A 238 30.92 1.21 16.68
CA GLY A 238 31.13 2.22 15.66
C GLY A 238 32.61 2.46 15.34
N ASP A 239 33.44 1.46 15.60
CA ASP A 239 34.88 1.48 15.36
C ASP A 239 35.22 1.03 13.92
N PRO A 240 36.36 1.47 13.36
CA PRO A 240 36.70 1.18 11.99
C PRO A 240 37.15 -0.28 11.78
N LEU A 241 36.58 -0.94 10.77
CA LEU A 241 36.97 -2.27 10.31
C LEU A 241 38.23 -2.23 9.43
N PRO A 242 39.05 -3.29 9.36
CA PRO A 242 40.13 -3.35 8.38
C PRO A 242 39.59 -3.16 6.95
N LYS A 243 40.20 -2.25 6.16
CA LYS A 243 39.68 -1.89 4.82
C LYS A 243 39.55 -3.09 3.88
N ASN A 244 40.49 -4.04 3.96
CA ASN A 244 40.49 -5.25 3.13
C ASN A 244 39.39 -6.24 3.51
N GLU A 245 38.86 -6.16 4.74
CA GLU A 245 37.78 -7.02 5.20
C GLU A 245 36.40 -6.56 4.72
N VAL A 246 36.24 -5.28 4.35
CA VAL A 246 34.97 -4.80 3.76
C VAL A 246 34.99 -5.05 2.25
N ARG A 247 34.72 -6.29 1.84
CA ARG A 247 34.81 -6.72 0.44
C ARG A 247 33.77 -6.09 -0.48
N PHE A 248 32.55 -5.83 0.01
CA PHE A 248 31.55 -5.04 -0.72
C PHE A 248 31.87 -3.54 -0.60
N SER A 249 32.99 -3.10 -1.22
CA SER A 249 33.41 -1.70 -1.21
C SER A 249 34.15 -1.32 -2.49
N SER A 250 34.13 -0.03 -2.81
CA SER A 250 34.89 0.58 -3.88
C SER A 250 36.40 0.40 -3.70
N HIS A 251 36.88 0.35 -2.46
CA HIS A 251 38.28 0.07 -2.13
C HIS A 251 38.68 -1.36 -2.50
N TRP A 252 37.89 -2.35 -2.08
CA TRP A 252 38.17 -3.74 -2.40
C TRP A 252 38.07 -4.01 -3.91
N ILE A 253 37.08 -3.42 -4.59
CA ILE A 253 36.97 -3.48 -6.05
C ILE A 253 38.28 -3.02 -6.70
N LYS A 254 38.80 -1.84 -6.35
CA LYS A 254 40.07 -1.34 -6.90
C LYS A 254 41.24 -2.29 -6.63
N SER A 255 41.29 -2.94 -5.47
CA SER A 255 42.35 -3.90 -5.14
C SER A 255 42.31 -5.17 -5.99
N GLN A 256 41.13 -5.54 -6.49
CA GLN A 256 40.91 -6.77 -7.29
C GLN A 256 40.76 -6.49 -8.79
N GLU A 257 40.54 -5.24 -9.20
CA GLU A 257 40.45 -4.80 -10.61
C GLU A 257 41.70 -5.17 -11.43
N ILE A 258 42.84 -5.39 -10.76
CA ILE A 258 44.09 -5.89 -11.37
C ILE A 258 43.90 -7.29 -11.98
N ASN A 259 43.10 -8.15 -11.33
CA ASN A 259 42.93 -9.56 -11.72
C ASN A 259 41.65 -9.82 -12.51
N THR A 260 40.60 -9.01 -12.27
CA THR A 260 39.31 -9.16 -12.96
C THR A 260 38.61 -7.82 -13.12
N PRO A 261 38.05 -7.51 -14.32
CA PRO A 261 37.35 -6.24 -14.54
C PRO A 261 36.12 -6.03 -13.65
N ASN A 262 35.48 -7.10 -13.18
CA ASN A 262 34.30 -7.04 -12.31
C ASN A 262 34.43 -8.04 -11.16
N PRO A 263 35.11 -7.67 -10.06
CA PRO A 263 35.37 -8.58 -8.95
C PRO A 263 34.12 -8.90 -8.13
N ILE A 264 33.12 -8.00 -8.08
CA ILE A 264 31.85 -8.29 -7.41
C ILE A 264 31.11 -9.43 -8.13
N ASP A 265 31.05 -9.41 -9.46
CA ASP A 265 30.46 -10.50 -10.24
C ASP A 265 31.33 -11.76 -10.21
N SER A 266 32.59 -11.64 -10.66
CA SER A 266 33.45 -12.80 -10.90
C SER A 266 33.86 -13.54 -9.63
N ILE A 267 33.96 -12.84 -8.49
CA ILE A 267 34.42 -13.41 -7.22
C ILE A 267 33.26 -13.51 -6.25
N LEU A 268 32.70 -12.39 -5.78
CA LEU A 268 31.75 -12.42 -4.66
C LEU A 268 30.41 -13.06 -5.03
N PHE A 269 29.85 -12.72 -6.19
CA PHE A 269 28.60 -13.29 -6.65
C PHE A 269 28.75 -14.79 -6.97
N THR A 270 29.83 -15.18 -7.66
CA THR A 270 30.16 -16.61 -7.87
C THR A 270 30.29 -17.37 -6.54
N GLN A 271 30.98 -16.80 -5.53
CA GLN A 271 31.11 -17.43 -4.21
C GLN A 271 29.76 -17.57 -3.50
N LEU A 272 28.91 -16.54 -3.57
CA LEU A 272 27.55 -16.60 -3.05
C LEU A 272 26.73 -17.70 -3.72
N VAL A 273 26.76 -17.80 -5.05
CA VAL A 273 26.03 -18.84 -5.79
C VAL A 273 26.51 -20.23 -5.37
N ASN A 274 27.83 -20.45 -5.30
CA ASN A 274 28.39 -21.73 -4.84
C ASN A 274 27.98 -22.08 -3.40
N PHE A 275 27.98 -21.10 -2.50
CA PHE A 275 27.50 -21.28 -1.12
C PHE A 275 26.02 -21.70 -1.09
N LEU A 276 25.18 -21.06 -1.91
CA LEU A 276 23.77 -21.41 -2.01
C LEU A 276 23.55 -22.80 -2.62
N GLU A 277 24.35 -23.21 -3.61
CA GLU A 277 24.31 -24.55 -4.19
C GLU A 277 24.67 -25.64 -3.16
N GLN A 278 25.68 -25.40 -2.31
CA GLN A 278 25.98 -26.32 -1.21
C GLN A 278 24.79 -26.49 -0.25
N GLU A 279 24.12 -25.40 0.13
CA GLU A 279 22.93 -25.47 1.00
C GLU A 279 21.74 -26.18 0.31
N ILE A 280 21.68 -26.17 -1.02
CA ILE A 280 20.67 -26.91 -1.80
C ILE A 280 21.02 -28.41 -1.82
N GLU A 281 22.28 -28.78 -2.03
CA GLU A 281 22.75 -30.17 -1.97
C GLU A 281 22.50 -30.82 -0.60
N GLU A 282 22.68 -30.03 0.47
CA GLU A 282 22.35 -30.43 1.85
C GLU A 282 20.83 -30.47 2.12
N ARG A 283 19.99 -30.26 1.10
CA ARG A 283 18.50 -30.21 1.16
C ARG A 283 17.96 -29.18 2.13
N LYS A 284 18.74 -28.17 2.49
CA LYS A 284 18.28 -27.07 3.34
C LYS A 284 17.43 -26.09 2.54
N ARG A 285 17.66 -25.93 1.22
CA ARG A 285 17.04 -24.89 0.38
C ARG A 285 16.68 -25.33 -1.03
N LYS A 286 15.81 -24.54 -1.68
CA LYS A 286 15.58 -24.56 -3.14
C LYS A 286 16.41 -23.49 -3.84
N ARG A 287 16.62 -23.69 -5.14
CA ARG A 287 17.46 -22.81 -5.96
C ARG A 287 16.85 -21.42 -6.13
N ILE A 288 17.65 -20.39 -5.89
CA ILE A 288 17.30 -18.97 -6.04
C ILE A 288 17.89 -18.40 -7.35
N PHE A 289 19.17 -18.64 -7.59
CA PHE A 289 19.91 -18.25 -8.80
C PHE A 289 20.30 -19.50 -9.58
N ILE A 290 20.36 -19.44 -10.92
CA ILE A 290 20.93 -20.59 -11.66
C ILE A 290 22.41 -20.75 -11.29
N GLN A 291 22.92 -21.98 -11.34
CA GLN A 291 24.31 -22.27 -10.95
C GLN A 291 25.34 -21.46 -11.75
N THR A 292 25.03 -21.11 -13.00
CA THR A 292 25.88 -20.30 -13.88
C THR A 292 25.43 -18.84 -13.96
N GLU A 293 24.59 -18.36 -13.02
CA GLU A 293 24.07 -17.00 -13.03
C GLU A 293 25.22 -16.01 -12.90
N ARG A 294 25.14 -14.91 -13.64
CA ARG A 294 26.07 -13.77 -13.53
C ARG A 294 25.29 -12.48 -13.34
N LEU A 295 26.00 -11.43 -12.96
CA LEU A 295 25.46 -10.07 -12.98
C LEU A 295 25.45 -9.58 -14.43
N GLU A 296 24.27 -9.27 -14.96
CA GLU A 296 24.09 -8.67 -16.28
C GLU A 296 24.27 -7.14 -16.19
N LEU A 297 25.36 -6.70 -15.56
CA LEU A 297 25.66 -5.30 -15.27
C LEU A 297 27.09 -4.97 -15.70
N SER A 298 27.28 -3.81 -16.32
CA SER A 298 28.62 -3.32 -16.60
C SER A 298 29.42 -3.09 -15.31
N PRO A 299 30.76 -3.26 -15.32
CA PRO A 299 31.60 -3.02 -14.14
C PRO A 299 31.40 -1.61 -13.55
N SER A 300 31.23 -0.62 -14.43
CA SER A 300 30.99 0.77 -14.04
C SER A 300 29.68 0.95 -13.27
N THR A 301 28.61 0.25 -13.68
CA THR A 301 27.32 0.28 -12.99
C THR A 301 27.42 -0.41 -11.63
N VAL A 302 28.06 -1.58 -11.57
CA VAL A 302 28.28 -2.30 -10.31
C VAL A 302 29.03 -1.43 -9.30
N LYS A 303 30.11 -0.77 -9.72
CA LYS A 303 30.89 0.14 -8.87
C LYS A 303 30.04 1.27 -8.29
N ARG A 304 29.20 1.92 -9.12
CA ARG A 304 28.30 3.00 -8.67
C ARG A 304 27.21 2.53 -7.71
N VAL A 305 26.71 1.31 -7.89
CA VAL A 305 25.77 0.70 -6.94
C VAL A 305 26.48 0.39 -5.62
N VAL A 306 27.68 -0.18 -5.67
CA VAL A 306 28.50 -0.47 -4.49
C VAL A 306 28.82 0.81 -3.72
N GLU A 307 29.28 1.87 -4.38
CA GLU A 307 29.53 3.19 -3.76
C GLU A 307 28.30 3.77 -3.05
N THR A 308 27.09 3.42 -3.51
CA THR A 308 25.86 3.87 -2.86
C THR A 308 25.53 3.08 -1.59
N LEU A 309 25.92 1.80 -1.52
CA LEU A 309 25.53 0.87 -0.46
C LEU A 309 26.65 0.52 0.52
N GLU A 310 27.92 0.71 0.15
CA GLU A 310 29.11 0.21 0.86
C GLU A 310 29.21 0.67 2.31
N LYS A 311 28.74 1.89 2.61
CA LYS A 311 28.73 2.46 3.97
C LYS A 311 27.63 1.92 4.89
N TYR A 312 26.61 1.27 4.33
CA TYR A 312 25.47 0.80 5.11
C TYR A 312 25.71 -0.62 5.60
N TYR A 313 25.50 -0.87 6.88
CA TYR A 313 25.43 -2.21 7.44
C TYR A 313 23.99 -2.67 7.39
N LEU A 314 23.69 -3.66 6.55
CA LEU A 314 22.34 -4.18 6.34
C LEU A 314 22.04 -5.40 7.20
N PHE A 315 23.07 -6.00 7.80
CA PHE A 315 22.91 -7.15 8.70
C PHE A 315 22.58 -6.69 10.14
N GLY A 316 21.68 -7.39 10.83
CA GLY A 316 21.23 -6.99 12.18
C GLY A 316 20.24 -5.82 12.21
N ILE A 317 19.82 -5.34 11.05
CA ILE A 317 18.44 -4.91 10.80
C ILE A 317 17.60 -6.19 10.95
N ASP A 318 16.58 -6.18 11.81
CA ASP A 318 15.66 -7.31 12.06
C ASP A 318 15.32 -8.05 10.73
N GLU A 319 15.25 -9.39 10.72
CA GLU A 319 14.89 -10.16 9.50
C GLU A 319 13.58 -9.61 8.91
N ASP A 320 12.64 -9.24 9.78
CA ASP A 320 11.41 -8.55 9.41
C ASP A 320 11.65 -7.19 8.75
N LEU A 321 12.67 -6.45 9.18
CA LEU A 321 12.99 -5.12 8.68
C LEU A 321 13.72 -5.20 7.32
N ASN A 322 14.61 -6.17 7.11
CA ASN A 322 15.22 -6.44 5.79
C ASN A 322 14.17 -6.88 4.77
N GLY A 323 13.29 -7.80 5.14
CA GLY A 323 12.15 -8.19 4.33
C GLY A 323 11.24 -7.00 4.00
N ARG A 324 10.79 -6.24 5.00
CA ARG A 324 9.95 -5.04 4.79
C ARG A 324 10.58 -4.00 3.86
N MET A 325 11.90 -3.81 3.91
CA MET A 325 12.61 -2.91 2.99
C MET A 325 12.54 -3.42 1.56
N PHE A 326 12.79 -4.71 1.36
CA PHE A 326 12.70 -5.34 0.04
C PHE A 326 11.27 -5.28 -0.49
N GLU A 327 10.26 -5.55 0.33
CA GLU A 327 8.85 -5.48 -0.06
C GLU A 327 8.41 -4.06 -0.43
N ALA A 328 8.83 -3.05 0.34
CA ALA A 328 8.55 -1.65 0.02
C ALA A 328 9.18 -1.25 -1.32
N PHE A 329 10.37 -1.79 -1.62
CA PHE A 329 11.09 -1.56 -2.86
C PHE A 329 10.50 -2.33 -4.05
N LEU A 330 10.18 -3.62 -3.88
CA LEU A 330 9.44 -4.46 -4.84
C LEU A 330 8.12 -3.81 -5.22
N THR A 331 7.35 -3.41 -4.20
CA THR A 331 6.09 -2.72 -4.40
C THR A 331 6.31 -1.39 -5.12
N ALA A 332 7.40 -0.65 -4.89
CA ALA A 332 7.63 0.63 -5.57
C ALA A 332 8.07 0.50 -7.03
N THR A 333 8.75 -0.58 -7.39
CA THR A 333 9.40 -0.77 -8.69
C THR A 333 8.62 -1.69 -9.64
N MET A 334 7.93 -2.71 -9.12
CA MET A 334 7.21 -3.71 -9.91
C MET A 334 5.71 -3.43 -10.05
N ARG A 335 5.29 -2.15 -10.14
CA ARG A 335 3.86 -1.77 -10.25
C ARG A 335 3.33 -1.79 -11.68
N GLY A 336 2.08 -2.25 -11.84
CA GLY A 336 1.23 -2.03 -13.01
C GLY A 336 1.16 -3.21 -14.00
N GLN A 337 0.46 -2.99 -15.13
CA GLN A 337 0.20 -3.97 -16.20
C GLN A 337 1.43 -4.66 -16.79
N ALA A 338 2.64 -4.16 -16.52
CA ALA A 338 3.89 -4.66 -17.11
C ALA A 338 4.26 -6.09 -16.68
N LEU A 339 3.53 -6.72 -15.76
CA LEU A 339 3.65 -8.14 -15.40
C LEU A 339 2.40 -8.96 -15.72
N GLY A 340 1.30 -8.35 -16.17
CA GLY A 340 0.00 -9.03 -16.27
C GLY A 340 -0.52 -9.61 -14.94
N GLN A 341 0.10 -9.24 -13.82
CA GLN A 341 -0.12 -9.83 -12.50
C GLN A 341 -0.51 -8.78 -11.47
N TYR A 342 -1.49 -9.12 -10.65
CA TYR A 342 -2.15 -8.24 -9.72
C TYR A 342 -1.69 -8.56 -8.30
N PHE A 343 -0.89 -7.69 -7.68
CA PHE A 343 -0.48 -7.86 -6.29
C PHE A 343 -1.65 -7.60 -5.34
N THR A 344 -1.78 -8.44 -4.32
CA THR A 344 -2.75 -8.25 -3.25
C THR A 344 -2.34 -7.07 -2.35
N PRO A 345 -3.20 -6.08 -2.12
CA PRO A 345 -2.95 -5.01 -1.16
C PRO A 345 -2.57 -5.53 0.23
N ARG A 346 -1.68 -4.82 0.92
CA ARG A 346 -1.15 -5.24 2.23
C ARG A 346 -2.21 -5.35 3.31
N SER A 347 -3.16 -4.42 3.34
CA SER A 347 -4.29 -4.48 4.28
C SER A 347 -5.09 -5.79 4.15
N ILE A 348 -5.32 -6.28 2.93
CA ILE A 348 -6.01 -7.54 2.66
C ILE A 348 -5.18 -8.73 3.15
N VAL A 349 -3.88 -8.74 2.83
CA VAL A 349 -2.95 -9.80 3.27
C VAL A 349 -2.95 -9.93 4.80
N LYS A 350 -2.78 -8.81 5.50
CA LYS A 350 -2.80 -8.73 6.96
C LYS A 350 -4.12 -9.20 7.55
N LEU A 351 -5.24 -8.71 7.01
CA LEU A 351 -6.57 -9.08 7.47
C LEU A 351 -6.81 -10.58 7.37
N MET A 352 -6.52 -11.18 6.21
CA MET A 352 -6.71 -12.62 6.01
C MET A 352 -5.79 -13.45 6.91
N ALA A 353 -4.51 -13.09 7.05
CA ALA A 353 -3.61 -13.79 7.96
C ALA A 353 -4.12 -13.75 9.41
N ARG A 354 -4.59 -12.59 9.88
CA ARG A 354 -5.20 -12.43 11.20
C ARG A 354 -6.47 -13.28 11.38
N LEU A 355 -7.39 -13.22 10.43
CA LEU A 355 -8.67 -13.96 10.47
C LEU A 355 -8.48 -15.48 10.38
N SER A 356 -7.38 -15.93 9.79
CA SER A 356 -7.09 -17.36 9.69
C SER A 356 -6.76 -18.00 11.04
N GLU A 357 -6.39 -17.21 12.04
CA GLU A 357 -6.05 -17.67 13.39
C GLU A 357 -5.04 -18.83 13.36
N LEU A 358 -3.95 -18.63 12.62
CA LEU A 358 -2.85 -19.58 12.51
C LEU A 358 -2.35 -20.00 13.90
N LYS A 359 -1.99 -21.26 14.06
CA LYS A 359 -1.48 -21.79 15.33
C LYS A 359 -0.04 -22.26 15.17
N ALA A 360 0.83 -21.70 16.00
CA ALA A 360 2.22 -22.11 16.15
C ALA A 360 2.59 -22.15 17.64
N HIS A 361 2.57 -23.35 18.21
CA HIS A 361 2.98 -23.62 19.59
C HIS A 361 3.67 -25.00 19.67
N PRO A 362 4.32 -25.36 20.79
CA PRO A 362 5.14 -26.57 20.87
C PRO A 362 4.47 -27.86 20.41
N ASP A 363 3.16 -27.99 20.67
CA ASP A 363 2.38 -29.18 20.35
C ASP A 363 1.76 -29.16 18.95
N LEU A 364 1.74 -28.01 18.27
CA LEU A 364 1.08 -27.84 16.98
C LEU A 364 1.72 -26.72 16.16
N ILE A 365 2.19 -27.08 14.97
CA ILE A 365 2.58 -26.15 13.92
C ILE A 365 1.72 -26.45 12.70
N GLU A 366 0.84 -25.51 12.37
CA GLU A 366 -0.06 -25.64 11.23
C GLU A 366 0.65 -25.42 9.90
N ARG A 367 0.24 -26.16 8.87
CA ARG A 367 0.78 -26.03 7.51
C ARG A 367 -0.09 -25.11 6.66
N VAL A 368 0.55 -24.13 6.03
CA VAL A 368 -0.07 -23.08 5.23
C VAL A 368 0.36 -23.23 3.77
N ILE A 369 -0.60 -23.16 2.85
CA ILE A 369 -0.32 -23.15 1.40
C ILE A 369 -0.99 -21.97 0.69
N ASP A 370 -0.26 -21.38 -0.25
CA ASP A 370 -0.81 -20.49 -1.28
C ASP A 370 -0.51 -21.05 -2.67
N GLY A 371 -1.56 -21.50 -3.37
CA GLY A 371 -1.43 -22.06 -4.73
C GLY A 371 -1.27 -21.02 -5.84
N CYS A 372 -1.29 -19.73 -5.49
CA CYS A 372 -1.14 -18.58 -6.39
C CYS A 372 -0.27 -17.52 -5.69
N CYS A 373 0.89 -17.95 -5.18
CA CYS A 373 1.61 -17.17 -4.17
C CYS A 373 2.17 -15.84 -4.66
N GLY A 374 2.31 -15.64 -5.98
CA GLY A 374 2.94 -14.46 -6.53
C GLY A 374 4.32 -14.28 -5.90
N THR A 375 4.61 -13.09 -5.39
CA THR A 375 5.87 -12.77 -4.69
C THR A 375 5.90 -13.19 -3.21
N GLY A 376 4.93 -13.96 -2.74
CA GLY A 376 4.91 -14.57 -1.40
C GLY A 376 4.22 -13.75 -0.30
N GLY A 377 3.43 -12.73 -0.64
CA GLY A 377 2.84 -11.81 0.36
C GLY A 377 2.08 -12.50 1.50
N PHE A 378 1.19 -13.46 1.20
CA PHE A 378 0.48 -14.23 2.23
C PHE A 378 1.40 -15.16 3.02
N LEU A 379 2.39 -15.75 2.37
CA LEU A 379 3.35 -16.67 3.00
C LEU A 379 4.24 -15.95 4.01
N ILE A 380 4.66 -14.73 3.68
CA ILE A 380 5.44 -13.84 4.55
C ILE A 380 4.62 -13.45 5.78
N GLU A 381 3.37 -13.04 5.59
CA GLU A 381 2.52 -12.64 6.69
C GLU A 381 2.18 -13.84 7.61
N ALA A 382 1.94 -15.01 7.03
CA ALA A 382 1.77 -16.26 7.79
C ALA A 382 3.02 -16.61 8.62
N LEU A 383 4.21 -16.55 8.00
CA LEU A 383 5.49 -16.76 8.69
C LEU A 383 5.66 -15.77 9.85
N THR A 384 5.39 -14.49 9.60
CA THR A 384 5.50 -13.42 10.60
C THR A 384 4.57 -13.68 11.79
N GLU A 385 3.31 -14.01 11.54
CA GLU A 385 2.32 -14.26 12.58
C GLU A 385 2.66 -15.51 13.43
N MET A 386 3.09 -16.59 12.78
CA MET A 386 3.51 -17.82 13.48
C MET A 386 4.77 -17.59 14.33
N ARG A 387 5.76 -16.87 13.81
CA ARG A 387 6.98 -16.51 14.58
C ARG A 387 6.64 -15.63 15.77
N ARG A 388 5.74 -14.66 15.60
CA ARG A 388 5.28 -13.77 16.68
C ARG A 388 4.71 -14.56 17.86
N GLN A 389 3.95 -15.62 17.61
CA GLN A 389 3.42 -16.49 18.67
C GLN A 389 4.54 -17.19 19.46
N ILE A 390 5.57 -17.67 18.77
CA ILE A 390 6.75 -18.30 19.39
C ILE A 390 7.61 -17.30 20.17
N HIS A 391 7.82 -16.10 19.65
CA HIS A 391 8.57 -15.04 20.33
C HIS A 391 7.86 -14.54 21.59
N ASN A 392 6.53 -14.41 21.53
CA ASN A 392 5.72 -13.95 22.66
C ASN A 392 5.50 -15.02 23.73
N ASN A 393 5.81 -16.30 23.45
CA ASN A 393 5.71 -17.36 24.44
C ASN A 393 6.91 -17.35 25.39
N THR A 394 6.71 -16.79 26.58
CA THR A 394 7.70 -16.67 27.64
C THR A 394 8.07 -18.00 28.30
N SER A 395 7.28 -19.05 28.09
CA SER A 395 7.53 -20.39 28.67
C SER A 395 8.58 -21.20 27.91
N LEU A 396 9.01 -20.73 26.73
CA LEU A 396 9.97 -21.44 25.89
C LEU A 396 11.42 -21.09 26.25
N THR A 397 12.24 -22.13 26.41
CA THR A 397 13.70 -21.97 26.44
C THR A 397 14.22 -21.47 25.09
N ASN A 398 15.42 -20.86 25.07
CA ASN A 398 16.03 -20.41 23.83
C ASN A 398 16.22 -21.55 22.81
N SER A 399 16.59 -22.75 23.26
CA SER A 399 16.75 -23.92 22.39
C SER A 399 15.43 -24.38 21.77
N GLN A 400 14.36 -24.46 22.55
CA GLN A 400 13.01 -24.79 22.04
C GLN A 400 12.52 -23.74 21.06
N ARG A 401 12.73 -22.45 21.37
CA ARG A 401 12.38 -21.34 20.48
C ARG A 401 13.07 -21.48 19.13
N THR A 402 14.39 -21.67 19.11
CA THR A 402 15.16 -21.86 17.87
C THR A 402 14.65 -23.05 17.06
N LYS A 403 14.36 -24.19 17.71
CA LYS A 403 13.83 -25.39 17.04
C LYS A 403 12.46 -25.13 16.39
N LEU A 404 11.54 -24.47 17.09
CA LEU A 404 10.20 -24.18 16.57
C LEU A 404 10.24 -23.16 15.43
N LEU A 405 11.09 -22.12 15.55
CA LEU A 405 11.29 -21.15 14.47
C LEU A 405 11.85 -21.81 13.20
N ASP A 406 12.81 -22.73 13.37
CA ASP A 406 13.37 -23.52 12.27
C ASP A 406 12.32 -24.46 11.64
N GLU A 407 11.48 -25.09 12.46
CA GLU A 407 10.41 -25.95 11.96
C GLU A 407 9.34 -25.17 11.18
N ILE A 408 8.93 -24.00 11.66
CA ILE A 408 8.02 -23.11 10.93
C ILE A 408 8.64 -22.72 9.57
N ALA A 409 9.89 -22.26 9.59
CA ALA A 409 10.58 -21.77 8.40
C ALA A 409 10.85 -22.86 7.35
N ASN A 410 11.02 -24.13 7.74
CA ASN A 410 11.38 -25.20 6.80
C ASN A 410 10.23 -26.18 6.48
N LYS A 411 9.17 -26.22 7.29
CA LYS A 411 8.12 -27.26 7.16
C LYS A 411 6.68 -26.75 7.16
N ALA A 412 6.42 -25.49 7.52
CA ALA A 412 5.05 -24.99 7.66
C ALA A 412 4.54 -24.21 6.44
N ILE A 413 5.41 -23.57 5.67
CA ILE A 413 5.03 -22.60 4.64
C ILE A 413 5.25 -23.16 3.23
N PHE A 414 4.22 -23.13 2.39
CA PHE A 414 4.25 -23.72 1.05
C PHE A 414 3.67 -22.76 0.01
N GLY A 415 4.33 -22.63 -1.14
CA GLY A 415 3.91 -21.74 -2.23
C GLY A 415 3.95 -22.42 -3.59
N ILE A 416 3.02 -22.08 -4.47
CA ILE A 416 3.02 -22.49 -5.87
C ILE A 416 2.68 -21.29 -6.74
N ASP A 417 3.40 -21.13 -7.83
CA ASP A 417 3.06 -20.16 -8.87
C ASP A 417 3.50 -20.67 -10.25
N ALA A 418 2.69 -20.41 -11.28
CA ALA A 418 2.95 -20.85 -12.65
C ALA A 418 3.73 -19.81 -13.48
N GLY A 419 3.96 -18.59 -12.96
CA GLY A 419 4.59 -17.48 -13.67
C GLY A 419 5.97 -17.82 -14.23
N LYS A 420 6.10 -17.81 -15.57
CA LYS A 420 7.36 -18.17 -16.26
C LYS A 420 8.26 -16.97 -16.55
N ASN A 421 7.70 -15.82 -16.98
CA ASN A 421 8.46 -14.67 -17.47
C ASN A 421 7.96 -13.34 -16.86
N PRO A 422 8.63 -12.79 -15.82
CA PRO A 422 9.77 -13.38 -15.11
C PRO A 422 9.35 -14.60 -14.27
N PRO A 423 10.32 -15.45 -13.85
CA PRO A 423 10.03 -16.58 -12.96
C PRO A 423 9.65 -16.06 -11.57
N ILE A 424 8.34 -15.85 -11.34
CA ILE A 424 7.80 -15.23 -10.12
C ILE A 424 8.16 -16.02 -8.87
N THR A 425 8.23 -17.34 -8.99
CA THR A 425 8.68 -18.23 -7.92
C THR A 425 10.09 -17.90 -7.43
N ARG A 426 11.00 -17.41 -8.29
CA ARG A 426 12.33 -16.96 -7.85
C ARG A 426 12.26 -15.67 -7.04
N ILE A 427 11.42 -14.71 -7.45
CA ILE A 427 11.19 -13.48 -6.68
C ILE A 427 10.57 -13.83 -5.33
N ALA A 428 9.62 -14.77 -5.30
CA ALA A 428 9.03 -15.27 -4.07
C ALA A 428 10.06 -15.93 -3.15
N ARG A 429 10.93 -16.80 -3.68
CA ARG A 429 12.03 -17.43 -2.92
C ARG A 429 12.98 -16.39 -2.35
N ILE A 430 13.34 -15.38 -3.14
CA ILE A 430 14.13 -14.24 -2.68
C ILE A 430 13.43 -13.51 -1.53
N ASN A 431 12.15 -13.17 -1.71
CA ASN A 431 11.39 -12.40 -0.74
C ASN A 431 11.24 -13.18 0.57
N MET A 432 10.85 -14.45 0.50
CA MET A 432 10.78 -15.36 1.64
C MET A 432 12.12 -15.47 2.36
N TYR A 433 13.23 -15.69 1.64
CA TYR A 433 14.56 -15.79 2.23
C TYR A 433 14.96 -14.52 3.01
N LEU A 434 14.62 -13.34 2.50
CA LEU A 434 14.89 -12.07 3.18
C LEU A 434 14.05 -11.88 4.45
N HIS A 435 12.89 -12.53 4.53
CA HIS A 435 12.05 -12.64 5.72
C HIS A 435 12.45 -13.82 6.63
N GLY A 436 13.62 -14.41 6.40
CA GLY A 436 14.19 -15.48 7.22
C GLY A 436 13.58 -16.86 6.95
N ASP A 437 12.84 -17.03 5.86
CA ASP A 437 12.39 -18.36 5.42
C ASP A 437 13.59 -19.30 5.23
N GLY A 438 13.39 -20.55 5.59
CA GLY A 438 14.39 -21.61 5.43
C GLY A 438 14.80 -21.77 3.97
N GLY A 439 13.90 -21.41 3.03
CA GLY A 439 14.20 -21.20 1.61
C GLY A 439 13.71 -22.30 0.67
N SER A 440 12.67 -23.08 1.02
CA SER A 440 12.69 -24.49 0.59
C SER A 440 11.41 -25.03 -0.05
N ARG A 441 10.28 -24.31 -0.04
CA ARG A 441 8.97 -24.91 -0.45
C ARG A 441 8.09 -24.05 -1.35
N ILE A 442 8.71 -23.26 -2.23
CA ILE A 442 8.03 -22.58 -3.34
C ILE A 442 8.29 -23.37 -4.62
N TYR A 443 7.24 -23.83 -5.29
CA TYR A 443 7.32 -24.70 -6.47
C TYR A 443 6.80 -23.99 -7.72
N ARG A 444 7.45 -24.21 -8.87
CA ARG A 444 6.96 -23.67 -10.14
C ARG A 444 6.16 -24.72 -10.92
N THR A 445 4.84 -24.67 -10.81
CA THR A 445 3.93 -25.53 -11.58
C THR A 445 2.53 -24.92 -11.67
N ASP A 446 1.65 -25.53 -12.47
CA ASP A 446 0.22 -25.20 -12.45
C ASP A 446 -0.45 -25.85 -11.23
N ALA A 447 -0.84 -25.02 -10.25
CA ALA A 447 -1.49 -25.46 -9.03
C ALA A 447 -2.87 -26.12 -9.25
N LEU A 448 -3.52 -25.90 -10.40
CA LEU A 448 -4.78 -26.54 -10.77
C LEU A 448 -4.61 -28.00 -11.23
N ARG A 449 -3.39 -28.46 -11.51
CA ARG A 449 -3.16 -29.88 -11.80
C ARG A 449 -3.29 -30.68 -10.50
N ASN A 450 -4.26 -31.60 -10.44
CA ASN A 450 -4.44 -32.47 -9.27
C ASN A 450 -3.17 -33.26 -8.96
N ILE A 451 -2.57 -33.84 -10.00
CA ILE A 451 -1.28 -34.51 -9.97
C ILE A 451 -0.29 -33.61 -10.72
N PRO A 452 0.70 -33.00 -10.05
CA PRO A 452 1.73 -32.23 -10.72
C PRO A 452 2.44 -33.08 -11.77
N GLN A 453 2.56 -32.57 -12.99
CA GLN A 453 3.25 -33.23 -14.10
C GLN A 453 4.27 -32.27 -14.71
N ALA A 454 5.46 -32.81 -15.01
CA ALA A 454 6.52 -32.09 -15.67
C ALA A 454 6.46 -32.41 -17.17
N SER A 455 6.74 -31.42 -18.00
CA SER A 455 6.92 -31.61 -19.44
C SER A 455 8.30 -32.19 -19.73
N GLY A 456 8.43 -32.97 -20.81
CA GLY A 456 9.74 -33.40 -21.31
C GLY A 456 10.64 -32.23 -21.75
N ALA A 457 10.07 -31.04 -21.95
CA ALA A 457 10.80 -29.81 -22.26
C ALA A 457 11.23 -29.01 -21.00
N ASP A 458 10.82 -29.43 -19.80
CA ASP A 458 11.20 -28.78 -18.56
C ASP A 458 12.65 -29.11 -18.18
N SER A 459 13.32 -28.18 -17.48
CA SER A 459 14.68 -28.43 -16.98
C SER A 459 14.69 -29.50 -15.89
N PRO A 460 15.83 -30.21 -15.67
CA PRO A 460 15.95 -31.22 -14.62
C PRO A 460 15.53 -30.71 -13.22
N GLU A 461 15.81 -29.43 -12.94
CA GLU A 461 15.40 -28.76 -11.70
C GLU A 461 13.86 -28.71 -11.55
N ILE A 462 13.14 -28.31 -12.60
CA ILE A 462 11.66 -28.25 -12.57
C ILE A 462 11.11 -29.67 -12.44
N ILE A 463 11.66 -30.64 -13.17
CA ILE A 463 11.22 -32.04 -13.10
C ILE A 463 11.35 -32.55 -11.66
N GLN A 464 12.48 -32.26 -11.00
CA GLN A 464 12.69 -32.60 -9.59
C GLN A 464 11.68 -31.89 -8.67
N GLU A 465 11.46 -30.58 -8.85
CA GLU A 465 10.50 -29.81 -8.05
C GLU A 465 9.06 -30.34 -8.20
N VAL A 466 8.65 -30.70 -9.42
CA VAL A 466 7.33 -31.26 -9.69
C VAL A 466 7.18 -32.64 -9.04
N ASN A 467 8.20 -33.49 -9.13
CA ASN A 467 8.18 -34.81 -8.50
C ASN A 467 8.12 -34.72 -6.97
N GLU A 468 8.87 -33.79 -6.37
CA GLU A 468 8.80 -33.52 -4.94
C GLU A 468 7.40 -33.04 -4.53
N LEU A 469 6.82 -32.09 -5.28
CA LEU A 469 5.48 -31.59 -5.01
C LEU A 469 4.42 -32.69 -5.16
N ARG A 470 4.58 -33.59 -6.13
CA ARG A 470 3.71 -34.75 -6.31
C ARG A 470 3.73 -35.66 -5.07
N SER A 471 4.93 -35.97 -4.56
CA SER A 471 5.10 -36.75 -3.32
C SER A 471 4.51 -36.04 -2.10
N LEU A 472 4.68 -34.72 -2.03
CA LEU A 472 4.12 -33.91 -0.95
C LEU A 472 2.59 -34.00 -0.95
N PHE A 473 1.93 -33.84 -2.10
CA PHE A 473 0.46 -33.87 -2.18
C PHE A 473 -0.15 -35.25 -1.91
N SER A 474 0.60 -36.34 -2.10
CA SER A 474 0.14 -37.68 -1.70
C SER A 474 0.22 -37.92 -0.20
N GLU A 475 1.14 -37.27 0.50
CA GLU A 475 1.44 -37.54 1.92
C GLU A 475 0.96 -36.43 2.87
N THR A 476 0.68 -35.23 2.34
CA THR A 476 0.44 -34.03 3.14
C THR A 476 -0.82 -33.31 2.71
N LEU A 477 -1.71 -33.11 3.68
CA LEU A 477 -2.80 -32.16 3.63
C LEU A 477 -2.45 -30.91 4.47
N PHE A 478 -3.10 -29.81 4.14
CA PHE A 478 -2.85 -28.49 4.74
C PHE A 478 -3.91 -28.10 5.75
N ASP A 479 -3.52 -27.31 6.74
CA ASP A 479 -4.40 -26.81 7.80
C ASP A 479 -5.07 -25.49 7.38
N VAL A 480 -4.34 -24.65 6.64
CA VAL A 480 -4.80 -23.34 6.19
C VAL A 480 -4.37 -23.07 4.75
N VAL A 481 -5.29 -22.50 3.97
CA VAL A 481 -5.02 -21.92 2.66
C VAL A 481 -5.28 -20.41 2.74
N LEU A 482 -4.28 -19.61 2.37
CA LEU A 482 -4.37 -18.15 2.24
C LEU A 482 -4.00 -17.78 0.81
N THR A 483 -4.93 -17.24 0.03
CA THR A 483 -4.69 -17.09 -1.42
C THR A 483 -5.53 -16.03 -2.11
N ASN A 484 -5.02 -15.51 -3.23
CA ASN A 484 -5.74 -14.64 -4.17
C ASN A 484 -5.57 -15.20 -5.59
N PRO A 485 -6.44 -16.14 -6.01
CA PRO A 485 -6.32 -16.79 -7.32
C PRO A 485 -6.59 -15.82 -8.49
N PRO A 486 -6.05 -16.10 -9.69
CA PRO A 486 -6.30 -15.29 -10.87
C PRO A 486 -7.79 -15.28 -11.24
N PHE A 487 -8.33 -14.10 -11.50
CA PHE A 487 -9.76 -13.94 -11.76
C PHE A 487 -10.17 -14.31 -13.18
N SER A 488 -9.40 -14.07 -14.24
CA SER A 488 -9.96 -14.01 -15.60
C SER A 488 -9.55 -15.14 -16.56
N MET A 489 -8.92 -16.21 -16.08
CA MET A 489 -8.54 -17.33 -16.95
C MET A 489 -9.67 -18.37 -16.99
N ASP A 490 -10.00 -18.84 -18.18
CA ASP A 490 -10.93 -19.94 -18.41
C ASP A 490 -10.17 -21.13 -18.96
N TYR A 491 -10.54 -22.33 -18.51
CA TYR A 491 -10.05 -23.60 -19.04
C TYR A 491 -11.20 -24.29 -19.79
N SER A 492 -10.93 -24.78 -21.00
CA SER A 492 -11.93 -25.31 -21.93
C SER A 492 -11.70 -26.78 -22.29
N ILE A 493 -12.78 -27.55 -22.43
CA ILE A 493 -12.71 -28.93 -22.93
C ILE A 493 -12.22 -29.02 -24.39
N SER A 494 -12.26 -27.90 -25.12
CA SER A 494 -11.83 -27.82 -26.51
C SER A 494 -10.31 -27.78 -26.67
N VAL A 495 -9.56 -27.48 -25.60
CA VAL A 495 -8.10 -27.41 -25.60
C VAL A 495 -7.56 -28.67 -24.94
N PRO A 496 -6.82 -29.56 -25.65
CA PRO A 496 -6.41 -30.87 -25.11
C PRO A 496 -5.69 -30.82 -23.76
N ASP A 497 -4.74 -29.90 -23.59
CA ASP A 497 -3.97 -29.75 -22.35
C ASP A 497 -4.83 -29.24 -21.18
N GLU A 498 -5.79 -28.36 -21.45
CA GLU A 498 -6.73 -27.85 -20.44
C GLU A 498 -7.80 -28.88 -20.09
N LYS A 499 -8.23 -29.69 -21.08
CA LYS A 499 -9.17 -30.79 -20.93
C LYS A 499 -8.67 -31.79 -19.88
N GLU A 500 -7.39 -32.18 -19.96
CA GLU A 500 -6.75 -33.06 -18.97
C GLU A 500 -6.87 -32.49 -17.55
N VAL A 501 -6.75 -31.16 -17.38
CA VAL A 501 -6.89 -30.50 -16.08
C VAL A 501 -8.34 -30.49 -15.61
N ILE A 502 -9.28 -29.99 -16.43
CA ILE A 502 -10.66 -29.76 -16.00
C ILE A 502 -11.50 -31.03 -15.85
N GLU A 503 -11.17 -32.12 -16.54
CA GLU A 503 -11.87 -33.41 -16.39
C GLU A 503 -11.68 -34.02 -14.99
N ASN A 504 -10.63 -33.58 -14.27
CA ASN A 504 -10.37 -33.97 -12.90
C ASN A 504 -11.16 -33.17 -11.84
N TYR A 505 -12.08 -32.30 -12.26
CA TYR A 505 -12.89 -31.45 -11.39
C TYR A 505 -14.37 -31.83 -11.42
N GLU A 506 -14.95 -32.05 -10.24
CA GLU A 506 -16.38 -32.34 -10.05
C GLU A 506 -17.23 -31.17 -10.55
N LEU A 507 -16.77 -29.92 -10.35
CA LEU A 507 -17.42 -28.69 -10.80
C LEU A 507 -17.77 -28.67 -12.30
N LEU A 508 -17.07 -29.45 -13.12
CA LEU A 508 -17.36 -29.57 -14.55
C LEU A 508 -18.76 -30.14 -14.82
N THR A 509 -19.22 -31.04 -13.95
CA THR A 509 -20.50 -31.76 -14.06
C THR A 509 -21.45 -31.51 -12.90
N PHE A 510 -20.99 -30.78 -11.87
CA PHE A 510 -21.75 -30.47 -10.67
C PHE A 510 -23.10 -29.78 -10.96
N GLY A 511 -24.15 -30.18 -10.24
CA GLY A 511 -25.52 -29.74 -10.49
C GLY A 511 -26.16 -30.37 -11.75
N GLY A 512 -25.67 -31.52 -12.21
CA GLY A 512 -26.29 -32.34 -13.27
C GLY A 512 -26.09 -31.84 -14.70
N LYS A 513 -25.40 -30.71 -14.91
CA LYS A 513 -25.10 -30.16 -16.24
C LYS A 513 -23.60 -30.13 -16.48
N LYS A 514 -23.14 -30.81 -17.54
CA LYS A 514 -21.75 -30.73 -18.00
C LYS A 514 -21.49 -29.37 -18.68
N ARG A 515 -20.44 -28.69 -18.26
CA ARG A 515 -20.01 -27.39 -18.78
C ARG A 515 -18.90 -27.57 -19.83
N SER A 516 -18.77 -26.61 -20.75
CA SER A 516 -17.70 -26.60 -21.76
C SER A 516 -16.42 -25.95 -21.25
N SER A 517 -16.53 -25.04 -20.28
CA SER A 517 -15.40 -24.38 -19.66
C SER A 517 -15.65 -24.10 -18.19
N LEU A 518 -14.57 -23.94 -17.44
CA LEU A 518 -14.58 -23.51 -16.06
C LEU A 518 -13.58 -22.37 -15.87
N ARG A 519 -13.95 -21.42 -15.03
CA ARG A 519 -13.08 -20.30 -14.65
C ARG A 519 -12.05 -20.78 -13.63
N SER A 520 -10.80 -20.36 -13.75
CA SER A 520 -9.69 -20.75 -12.87
C SER A 520 -10.02 -20.48 -11.40
N SER A 521 -10.56 -19.28 -11.09
CA SER A 521 -10.94 -18.88 -9.74
C SER A 521 -11.97 -19.81 -9.08
N VAL A 522 -12.86 -20.40 -9.88
CA VAL A 522 -13.85 -21.38 -9.42
C VAL A 522 -13.20 -22.76 -9.20
N MET A 523 -12.33 -23.20 -10.11
CA MET A 523 -11.61 -24.47 -9.96
C MET A 523 -10.72 -24.48 -8.72
N PHE A 524 -10.09 -23.35 -8.38
CA PHE A 524 -9.26 -23.23 -7.18
C PHE A 524 -10.03 -23.55 -5.89
N ILE A 525 -11.33 -23.26 -5.81
CA ILE A 525 -12.16 -23.59 -4.64
C ILE A 525 -12.19 -25.11 -4.41
N GLU A 526 -12.45 -25.89 -5.46
CA GLU A 526 -12.42 -27.36 -5.39
C GLU A 526 -10.99 -27.87 -5.18
N ARG A 527 -9.98 -27.24 -5.81
CA ARG A 527 -8.58 -27.64 -5.63
C ARG A 527 -8.15 -27.53 -4.18
N TYR A 528 -8.45 -26.41 -3.52
CA TYR A 528 -8.12 -26.21 -2.12
C TYR A 528 -8.96 -27.10 -1.20
N TRP A 529 -10.21 -27.41 -1.55
CA TRP A 529 -10.98 -28.44 -0.83
C TRP A 529 -10.26 -29.79 -0.80
N LYS A 530 -9.65 -30.21 -1.93
CA LYS A 530 -8.87 -31.46 -2.01
C LYS A 530 -7.58 -31.41 -1.19
N LEU A 531 -6.93 -30.26 -1.11
CA LEU A 531 -5.65 -30.07 -0.41
C LEU A 531 -5.80 -29.88 1.11
N LEU A 532 -6.97 -29.46 1.59
CA LEU A 532 -7.22 -29.23 3.01
C LEU A 532 -7.50 -30.52 3.79
N LYS A 533 -7.02 -30.57 5.03
CA LYS A 533 -7.50 -31.53 6.05
C LYS A 533 -8.98 -31.26 6.35
N GLU A 534 -9.68 -32.26 6.88
CA GLU A 534 -10.99 -31.99 7.49
C GLU A 534 -10.85 -30.95 8.62
N GLY A 535 -11.77 -30.00 8.71
CA GLY A 535 -11.66 -28.85 9.61
C GLY A 535 -10.62 -27.79 9.17
N GLY A 536 -9.90 -28.02 8.07
CA GLY A 536 -8.95 -27.06 7.50
C GLY A 536 -9.65 -25.81 6.97
N ARG A 537 -8.94 -24.67 7.01
CA ARG A 537 -9.49 -23.33 6.73
C ARG A 537 -9.03 -22.81 5.37
N LEU A 538 -9.97 -22.33 4.57
CA LEU A 538 -9.72 -21.64 3.31
C LEU A 538 -10.11 -20.17 3.45
N LEU A 539 -9.15 -19.28 3.27
CA LEU A 539 -9.38 -17.84 3.12
C LEU A 539 -8.92 -17.44 1.73
N THR A 540 -9.88 -17.04 0.89
CA THR A 540 -9.61 -16.71 -0.51
C THR A 540 -10.27 -15.40 -0.92
N VAL A 541 -9.58 -14.62 -1.74
CA VAL A 541 -10.19 -13.48 -2.43
C VAL A 541 -10.97 -14.01 -3.64
N ILE A 542 -12.24 -13.65 -3.74
CA ILE A 542 -13.13 -14.05 -4.82
C ILE A 542 -13.87 -12.85 -5.40
N ASP A 543 -14.14 -12.85 -6.71
CA ASP A 543 -14.98 -11.83 -7.30
C ASP A 543 -16.45 -12.09 -6.97
N ASP A 544 -17.19 -11.01 -6.69
CA ASP A 544 -18.57 -11.12 -6.27
C ASP A 544 -19.49 -11.63 -7.41
N SER A 545 -19.02 -11.72 -8.66
CA SER A 545 -19.79 -12.33 -9.74
C SER A 545 -19.99 -13.83 -9.53
N VAL A 546 -19.09 -14.51 -8.83
CA VAL A 546 -19.28 -15.90 -8.39
C VAL A 546 -20.29 -15.97 -7.24
N LEU A 547 -20.23 -15.03 -6.30
CA LEU A 547 -21.09 -14.98 -5.11
C LEU A 547 -22.55 -14.56 -5.41
N ALA A 548 -22.78 -13.76 -6.45
CA ALA A 548 -24.09 -13.19 -6.75
C ALA A 548 -24.63 -13.51 -8.15
N GLY A 549 -23.74 -13.88 -9.08
CA GLY A 549 -24.07 -13.96 -10.50
C GLY A 549 -24.94 -15.16 -10.85
N LYS A 550 -25.74 -15.00 -11.89
CA LYS A 550 -26.67 -16.03 -12.40
C LYS A 550 -25.98 -17.26 -13.02
N ASN A 551 -24.70 -17.13 -13.39
CA ASN A 551 -23.95 -18.21 -14.05
C ASN A 551 -23.29 -19.19 -13.07
N TYR A 552 -23.17 -18.84 -11.79
CA TYR A 552 -22.44 -19.61 -10.77
C TYR A 552 -23.27 -20.21 -9.62
N PRO A 553 -24.61 -20.45 -9.69
CA PRO A 553 -25.33 -21.18 -8.64
C PRO A 553 -24.65 -22.50 -8.25
N PHE A 554 -24.21 -23.28 -9.25
CA PHE A 554 -23.54 -24.57 -9.03
C PHE A 554 -22.27 -24.48 -8.19
N VAL A 555 -21.53 -23.36 -8.25
CA VAL A 555 -20.34 -23.14 -7.42
C VAL A 555 -20.75 -22.86 -5.99
N ARG A 556 -21.81 -22.08 -5.79
CA ARG A 556 -22.35 -21.78 -4.47
C ARG A 556 -22.96 -23.01 -3.81
N ASP A 557 -23.60 -23.87 -4.59
CA ASP A 557 -24.08 -25.18 -4.16
C ASP A 557 -22.91 -26.07 -3.74
N PHE A 558 -21.85 -26.16 -4.55
CA PHE A 558 -20.63 -26.88 -4.20
C PHE A 558 -20.01 -26.36 -2.90
N ILE A 559 -19.90 -25.03 -2.74
CA ILE A 559 -19.42 -24.39 -1.51
C ILE A 559 -20.27 -24.82 -0.31
N ARG A 560 -21.61 -24.71 -0.41
CA ARG A 560 -22.54 -25.09 0.65
C ARG A 560 -22.44 -26.56 1.03
N GLU A 561 -22.23 -27.44 0.07
CA GLU A 561 -22.11 -28.88 0.34
C GLU A 561 -20.78 -29.26 0.98
N ARG A 562 -19.68 -28.62 0.58
CA ARG A 562 -18.31 -29.04 0.94
C ARG A 562 -17.69 -28.23 2.08
N PHE A 563 -18.21 -27.04 2.36
CA PHE A 563 -17.66 -26.10 3.34
C PHE A 563 -18.70 -25.52 4.29
N VAL A 564 -18.26 -25.19 5.50
CA VAL A 564 -18.94 -24.24 6.38
C VAL A 564 -18.43 -22.85 6.08
N ILE A 565 -19.31 -21.94 5.69
CA ILE A 565 -18.98 -20.54 5.46
C ILE A 565 -18.90 -19.85 6.83
N LYS A 566 -17.72 -19.40 7.23
CA LYS A 566 -17.49 -18.72 8.52
C LYS A 566 -17.57 -17.22 8.42
N ALA A 567 -16.97 -16.65 7.37
CA ALA A 567 -17.07 -15.22 7.13
C ALA A 567 -17.08 -14.83 5.64
N ILE A 568 -17.78 -13.73 5.34
CA ILE A 568 -17.78 -13.06 4.04
C ILE A 568 -17.49 -11.59 4.28
N ILE A 569 -16.34 -11.10 3.82
CA ILE A 569 -15.95 -9.70 4.01
C ILE A 569 -15.87 -9.04 2.65
N SER A 570 -16.84 -8.18 2.35
CA SER A 570 -16.89 -7.44 1.09
C SER A 570 -15.84 -6.33 1.09
N LEU A 571 -14.92 -6.35 0.13
CA LEU A 571 -13.82 -5.40 0.04
C LEU A 571 -14.26 -4.13 -0.69
N HIS A 572 -13.58 -3.00 -0.47
CA HIS A 572 -13.90 -1.78 -1.21
C HIS A 572 -13.79 -1.98 -2.74
N GLY A 573 -14.67 -1.36 -3.54
CA GLY A 573 -14.71 -1.57 -5.00
C GLY A 573 -13.42 -1.18 -5.75
N ASP A 574 -12.60 -0.34 -5.12
CA ASP A 574 -11.28 0.07 -5.64
C ASP A 574 -10.10 -0.75 -5.07
N ALA A 575 -10.34 -1.80 -4.27
CA ALA A 575 -9.29 -2.57 -3.60
C ALA A 575 -8.22 -3.08 -4.58
N PHE A 576 -8.61 -3.51 -5.78
CA PHE A 576 -7.70 -3.97 -6.84
C PHE A 576 -7.64 -3.03 -8.05
N ARG A 577 -8.07 -1.76 -7.91
CA ARG A 577 -8.13 -0.81 -9.03
C ARG A 577 -6.78 -0.55 -9.70
N ARG A 578 -5.71 -0.51 -8.93
CA ARG A 578 -4.34 -0.28 -9.43
C ARG A 578 -3.77 -1.44 -10.21
N SER A 579 -4.18 -2.64 -9.81
CA SER A 579 -3.90 -3.85 -10.54
C SER A 579 -4.53 -3.74 -11.93
N GLY A 580 -5.69 -3.09 -12.08
CA GLY A 580 -6.37 -2.87 -13.36
C GLY A 580 -7.71 -3.58 -13.43
N ALA A 581 -8.00 -4.40 -12.42
CA ALA A 581 -9.32 -4.98 -12.17
C ALA A 581 -10.24 -3.93 -11.56
N ARG A 582 -11.46 -3.79 -12.12
CA ARG A 582 -12.56 -3.00 -11.53
C ARG A 582 -13.68 -3.89 -10.96
N ALA A 583 -13.39 -5.18 -10.79
CA ALA A 583 -14.35 -6.10 -10.20
C ALA A 583 -14.42 -5.86 -8.69
N LYS A 584 -15.64 -5.81 -8.17
CA LYS A 584 -15.89 -5.90 -6.73
C LYS A 584 -15.52 -7.31 -6.28
N THR A 585 -14.77 -7.40 -5.20
CA THR A 585 -14.27 -8.65 -4.62
C THR A 585 -14.61 -8.74 -3.14
N SER A 586 -14.57 -9.96 -2.62
CA SER A 586 -14.79 -10.28 -1.22
C SER A 586 -13.74 -11.28 -0.74
N ILE A 587 -13.44 -11.27 0.55
CA ILE A 587 -12.75 -12.37 1.23
C ILE A 587 -13.81 -13.39 1.64
N LEU A 588 -13.62 -14.64 1.23
CA LEU A 588 -14.45 -15.76 1.64
C LEU A 588 -13.64 -16.66 2.58
N TYR A 589 -14.07 -16.75 3.84
CA TYR A 589 -13.50 -17.64 4.85
C TYR A 589 -14.43 -18.85 5.02
N MET A 590 -13.92 -20.02 4.65
CA MET A 590 -14.58 -21.32 4.71
C MET A 590 -13.79 -22.32 5.55
N ILE A 591 -14.49 -23.28 6.14
CA ILE A 591 -13.90 -24.45 6.80
C ILE A 591 -14.35 -25.70 6.05
N LYS A 592 -13.42 -26.59 5.71
CA LYS A 592 -13.75 -27.88 5.10
C LYS A 592 -14.59 -28.70 6.07
N LYS A 593 -15.79 -29.09 5.63
CA LYS A 593 -16.75 -29.80 6.47
C LYS A 593 -16.23 -31.16 6.91
N HIS A 594 -16.52 -31.51 8.17
CA HIS A 594 -16.58 -32.91 8.58
C HIS A 594 -17.86 -33.59 8.03
N PRO A 595 -17.89 -34.92 7.92
CA PRO A 595 -19.10 -35.65 7.59
C PRO A 595 -20.28 -35.23 8.49
N ASN A 596 -21.42 -34.91 7.89
CA ASN A 596 -22.65 -34.43 8.57
C ASN A 596 -22.58 -33.05 9.23
N GLU A 597 -21.50 -32.28 9.04
CA GLU A 597 -21.41 -30.92 9.57
C GLU A 597 -22.38 -29.96 8.85
N THR A 598 -23.25 -29.31 9.62
CA THR A 598 -24.24 -28.35 9.11
C THR A 598 -23.71 -26.92 9.13
N GLN A 599 -24.27 -26.07 8.26
CA GLN A 599 -23.94 -24.65 8.24
C GLN A 599 -24.43 -23.95 9.53
N GLY A 600 -23.52 -23.30 10.25
CA GLY A 600 -23.84 -22.39 11.36
C GLY A 600 -24.05 -20.95 10.90
N ALA A 601 -24.14 -20.01 11.84
CA ALA A 601 -24.15 -18.59 11.49
C ALA A 601 -22.86 -18.19 10.74
N CYS A 602 -22.96 -17.16 9.92
CA CYS A 602 -21.85 -16.58 9.16
C CYS A 602 -21.63 -15.12 9.59
N PHE A 603 -20.37 -14.72 9.74
CA PHE A 603 -19.99 -13.32 9.93
C PHE A 603 -19.95 -12.60 8.58
N VAL A 604 -20.66 -11.49 8.42
CA VAL A 604 -20.66 -10.71 7.18
C VAL A 604 -20.29 -9.26 7.49
N TYR A 605 -19.31 -8.71 6.77
CA TYR A 605 -18.83 -7.35 6.96
C TYR A 605 -18.61 -6.64 5.62
N GLU A 606 -18.94 -5.35 5.54
CA GLU A 606 -18.71 -4.51 4.35
C GLU A 606 -17.63 -3.46 4.63
N SER A 607 -16.46 -3.63 4.03
CA SER A 607 -15.31 -2.76 4.24
C SER A 607 -15.38 -1.46 3.43
N LYS A 608 -14.94 -0.38 4.09
CA LYS A 608 -14.81 0.98 3.54
C LYS A 608 -13.37 1.32 3.12
N TYR A 609 -12.36 0.77 3.79
CA TYR A 609 -10.95 1.19 3.67
C TYR A 609 -9.99 0.06 3.29
N ILE A 610 -10.28 -1.20 3.60
CA ILE A 610 -9.44 -2.34 3.21
C ILE A 610 -9.24 -2.36 1.68
N GLY A 611 -7.98 -2.43 1.27
CA GLY A 611 -7.53 -2.36 -0.13
C GLY A 611 -7.35 -0.94 -0.69
N ARG A 612 -7.74 0.12 0.02
CA ARG A 612 -7.55 1.53 -0.43
C ARG A 612 -6.22 2.14 0.00
N ASP A 613 -5.47 1.46 0.86
CA ASP A 613 -4.16 1.86 1.36
C ASP A 613 -3.05 1.76 0.31
N ASP A 614 -3.28 1.02 -0.77
CA ASP A 614 -2.45 1.09 -1.95
C ASP A 614 -2.82 2.32 -2.78
N VAL A 615 -2.17 3.48 -2.55
CA VAL A 615 -2.51 4.79 -3.17
C VAL A 615 -1.49 5.33 -4.19
N PRO A 616 -1.93 6.14 -5.20
CA PRO A 616 -1.11 6.95 -6.09
C PRO A 616 0.38 7.14 -5.76
N PRO A 617 1.43 6.84 -6.56
CA PRO A 617 2.75 7.40 -6.23
C PRO A 617 2.73 8.95 -6.19
N LYS A 618 1.80 9.57 -6.93
CA LYS A 618 1.55 11.02 -6.95
C LYS A 618 0.62 11.50 -5.82
N THR A 619 0.06 10.59 -5.02
CA THR A 619 -0.78 10.96 -3.87
C THR A 619 0.07 11.66 -2.83
N ARG A 620 -0.48 12.70 -2.19
CA ARG A 620 0.23 13.45 -1.16
C ARG A 620 0.60 12.50 0.00
N PRO A 621 1.78 12.66 0.64
CA PRO A 621 2.19 11.82 1.76
C PRO A 621 1.14 11.76 2.89
N SER A 622 0.51 12.88 3.22
CA SER A 622 -0.56 12.96 4.24
C SER A 622 -1.77 12.09 3.91
N ASP A 623 -2.19 12.07 2.64
CA ASP A 623 -3.34 11.29 2.19
C ASP A 623 -2.99 9.78 2.16
N THR A 624 -1.73 9.46 1.84
CA THR A 624 -1.21 8.09 1.88
C THR A 624 -1.20 7.55 3.30
N GLU A 625 -0.73 8.34 4.25
CA GLU A 625 -0.66 7.95 5.65
C GLU A 625 -2.06 7.76 6.23
N LYS A 626 -2.97 8.72 5.96
CA LYS A 626 -4.37 8.61 6.38
C LYS A 626 -5.05 7.35 5.83
N ALA A 627 -4.81 7.00 4.56
CA ALA A 627 -5.38 5.79 3.97
C ALA A 627 -4.89 4.51 4.66
N ARG A 628 -3.61 4.48 5.08
CA ARG A 628 -3.04 3.34 5.81
C ARG A 628 -3.56 3.23 7.23
N ILE A 629 -3.64 4.35 7.96
CA ILE A 629 -4.20 4.39 9.32
C ILE A 629 -5.64 3.88 9.30
N ASN A 630 -6.48 4.43 8.42
CA ASN A 630 -7.87 3.98 8.29
C ASN A 630 -8.00 2.49 7.98
N ALA A 631 -7.11 1.94 7.14
CA ALA A 631 -7.11 0.51 6.84
C ALA A 631 -6.66 -0.33 8.04
N ILE A 632 -5.66 0.12 8.81
CA ILE A 632 -5.21 -0.56 10.04
C ILE A 632 -6.33 -0.56 11.09
N ASP A 633 -6.96 0.59 11.32
CA ASP A 633 -8.05 0.71 12.29
C ASP A 633 -9.23 -0.21 11.92
N GLU A 634 -9.60 -0.26 10.63
CA GLU A 634 -10.65 -1.16 10.15
C GLU A 634 -10.27 -2.66 10.25
N ILE A 635 -8.99 -3.02 10.12
CA ILE A 635 -8.53 -4.40 10.39
C ILE A 635 -8.79 -4.78 11.85
N GLU A 636 -8.45 -3.89 12.79
CA GLU A 636 -8.70 -4.13 14.21
C GLU A 636 -10.19 -4.27 14.50
N GLU A 637 -11.02 -3.38 13.93
CA GLU A 637 -12.48 -3.45 14.05
C GLU A 637 -13.02 -4.79 13.56
N ILE A 638 -12.66 -5.21 12.34
CA ILE A 638 -13.14 -6.47 11.74
C ILE A 638 -12.71 -7.67 12.58
N VAL A 639 -11.45 -7.72 13.02
CA VAL A 639 -10.94 -8.87 13.77
C VAL A 639 -11.57 -8.95 15.16
N ASN A 640 -11.74 -7.82 15.85
CA ASN A 640 -12.41 -7.79 17.16
C ASN A 640 -13.89 -8.20 17.04
N ALA A 641 -14.58 -7.72 16.00
CA ALA A 641 -15.95 -8.12 15.71
C ALA A 641 -16.05 -9.61 15.38
N PHE A 642 -15.12 -10.15 14.59
CA PHE A 642 -15.08 -11.58 14.25
C PHE A 642 -14.83 -12.46 15.50
N GLN A 643 -13.90 -12.07 16.37
CA GLN A 643 -13.66 -12.77 17.64
C GLN A 643 -14.88 -12.72 18.57
N SER A 644 -15.60 -11.60 18.61
CA SER A 644 -16.83 -11.45 19.39
C SER A 644 -17.95 -12.35 18.85
N PHE A 645 -18.08 -12.43 17.52
CA PHE A 645 -18.95 -13.37 16.83
C PHE A 645 -18.61 -14.83 17.17
N GLN A 646 -17.33 -15.21 17.16
CA GLN A 646 -16.90 -16.58 17.53
C GLN A 646 -17.24 -16.94 18.98
N LYS A 647 -17.28 -15.96 19.89
CA LYS A 647 -17.72 -16.13 21.28
C LYS A 647 -19.25 -16.19 21.45
N GLY A 648 -20.01 -16.14 20.35
CA GLY A 648 -21.46 -16.22 20.36
C GLY A 648 -22.18 -14.92 20.71
N GLN A 649 -21.48 -13.77 20.70
CA GLN A 649 -22.13 -12.48 20.91
C GLN A 649 -23.01 -12.15 19.69
N LYS A 650 -24.27 -11.78 19.96
CA LYS A 650 -25.20 -11.34 18.91
C LYS A 650 -24.83 -9.92 18.52
N ASP A 651 -24.20 -9.80 17.36
CA ASP A 651 -23.76 -8.53 16.79
C ASP A 651 -24.44 -8.27 15.45
N THR A 652 -24.36 -7.03 14.95
CA THR A 652 -24.99 -6.58 13.69
C THR A 652 -24.50 -7.32 12.44
N TRP A 653 -23.39 -8.04 12.56
CA TRP A 653 -22.68 -8.73 11.47
C TRP A 653 -23.06 -10.21 11.33
N LEU A 654 -23.99 -10.70 12.16
CA LEU A 654 -24.41 -12.10 12.17
C LEU A 654 -25.48 -12.38 11.12
N VAL A 655 -25.19 -13.33 10.23
CA VAL A 655 -26.13 -13.85 9.24
C VAL A 655 -26.49 -15.29 9.58
N THR A 656 -27.79 -15.56 9.66
CA THR A 656 -28.32 -16.87 10.02
C THR A 656 -28.20 -17.86 8.84
N PRO A 657 -28.10 -19.18 9.11
CA PRO A 657 -27.88 -20.18 8.07
C PRO A 657 -28.93 -20.18 6.93
N ASP A 658 -30.18 -19.87 7.24
CA ASP A 658 -31.32 -19.82 6.31
C ASP A 658 -31.14 -18.77 5.20
N LYS A 659 -30.38 -17.70 5.48
CA LYS A 659 -30.07 -16.65 4.49
C LYS A 659 -28.96 -17.05 3.52
N LEU A 660 -28.20 -18.11 3.80
CA LEU A 660 -27.07 -18.56 2.97
C LEU A 660 -27.52 -19.49 1.83
N ASN A 661 -28.70 -19.28 1.24
CA ASN A 661 -29.36 -20.25 0.37
C ASN A 661 -29.06 -20.11 -1.14
N ASP A 662 -28.96 -18.90 -1.66
CA ASP A 662 -28.66 -18.64 -3.07
C ASP A 662 -27.40 -17.76 -3.17
N ARG A 663 -27.57 -16.46 -3.04
CA ARG A 663 -26.51 -15.45 -3.16
C ARG A 663 -25.72 -15.34 -1.85
N LEU A 664 -24.41 -15.17 -1.99
CA LEU A 664 -23.46 -15.09 -0.89
C LEU A 664 -22.76 -13.73 -0.82
N ASP A 665 -23.21 -12.71 -1.56
CA ASP A 665 -22.62 -11.38 -1.50
C ASP A 665 -23.18 -10.55 -0.35
N ALA A 666 -22.33 -9.75 0.31
CA ALA A 666 -22.68 -9.06 1.56
C ALA A 666 -23.96 -8.22 1.46
N LYS A 667 -24.13 -7.42 0.39
CA LYS A 667 -25.34 -6.60 0.19
C LYS A 667 -26.66 -7.39 0.18
N HIS A 668 -26.62 -8.67 -0.19
CA HIS A 668 -27.80 -9.54 -0.16
C HIS A 668 -28.02 -10.15 1.22
N LEU A 669 -26.93 -10.50 1.91
CA LEU A 669 -26.96 -11.17 3.21
C LEU A 669 -27.29 -10.19 4.37
N THR A 670 -26.84 -8.95 4.25
CA THR A 670 -27.09 -7.85 5.19
C THR A 670 -27.77 -6.68 4.47
N PRO A 671 -29.02 -6.87 3.98
CA PRO A 671 -29.69 -5.82 3.21
C PRO A 671 -30.10 -4.68 4.14
N TRP A 672 -29.86 -3.45 3.69
CA TRP A 672 -30.46 -2.28 4.33
C TRP A 672 -31.95 -2.21 3.97
N SER A 673 -32.81 -2.00 4.97
CA SER A 673 -34.24 -1.75 4.75
C SER A 673 -34.66 -0.40 5.30
N ILE A 674 -35.41 0.35 4.51
CA ILE A 674 -35.94 1.64 4.96
C ILE A 674 -36.98 1.48 6.07
N SER A 675 -37.58 0.29 6.22
CA SER A 675 -38.54 0.01 7.29
C SER A 675 -37.94 0.11 8.68
N GLU A 676 -36.61 0.02 8.82
CA GLU A 676 -35.92 0.31 10.10
C GLU A 676 -36.14 1.76 10.56
N LEU A 677 -36.47 2.68 9.63
CA LEU A 677 -36.76 4.08 9.93
C LEU A 677 -38.25 4.35 10.19
N GLU A 678 -39.15 3.42 9.90
CA GLU A 678 -40.60 3.63 10.05
C GLU A 678 -40.97 3.96 11.51
N ASN A 679 -40.37 3.25 12.47
CA ASN A 679 -40.54 3.55 13.90
C ASN A 679 -40.14 4.98 14.27
N ASN A 680 -39.14 5.55 13.58
CA ASN A 680 -38.72 6.92 13.81
C ASN A 680 -39.70 7.92 13.20
N TRP A 681 -40.29 7.59 12.05
CA TRP A 681 -41.33 8.39 11.41
C TRP A 681 -42.61 8.42 12.24
N GLU A 682 -43.05 7.26 12.74
CA GLU A 682 -44.24 7.17 13.60
C GLU A 682 -44.09 7.98 14.88
N LYS A 683 -42.92 7.96 15.52
CA LYS A 683 -42.61 8.76 16.72
C LYS A 683 -42.74 10.26 16.49
N ILE A 684 -42.49 10.74 15.27
CA ILE A 684 -42.66 12.14 14.90
C ILE A 684 -44.02 12.42 14.23
N GLY A 685 -44.96 11.46 14.30
CA GLY A 685 -46.31 11.59 13.76
C GLY A 685 -46.38 11.56 12.24
N VAL A 686 -45.44 10.90 11.57
CA VAL A 686 -45.34 10.81 10.11
C VAL A 686 -45.66 9.38 9.67
N GLY A 687 -46.76 9.22 8.94
CA GLY A 687 -47.12 7.94 8.32
C GLY A 687 -46.22 7.60 7.14
N SER A 688 -46.34 6.38 6.62
CA SER A 688 -45.68 5.96 5.39
C SER A 688 -46.63 5.18 4.49
N ASP A 689 -46.35 5.17 3.19
CA ASP A 689 -47.04 4.30 2.24
C ASP A 689 -46.06 3.82 1.15
N THR A 690 -46.50 2.83 0.38
CA THR A 690 -45.72 2.24 -0.71
C THR A 690 -45.96 3.03 -2.00
N ILE A 691 -44.90 3.27 -2.78
CA ILE A 691 -44.94 4.05 -4.03
C ILE A 691 -46.08 3.65 -4.96
N VAL A 692 -46.34 2.35 -5.14
CA VAL A 692 -47.40 1.84 -6.03
C VAL A 692 -48.81 2.32 -5.66
N ASN A 693 -49.04 2.64 -4.38
CA ASN A 693 -50.33 3.15 -3.92
C ASN A 693 -50.52 4.61 -4.32
N LEU A 694 -49.42 5.35 -4.48
CA LEU A 694 -49.38 6.81 -4.66
C LEU A 694 -49.24 7.23 -6.13
N VAL A 695 -48.69 6.37 -6.98
CA VAL A 695 -48.33 6.71 -8.37
C VAL A 695 -48.87 5.71 -9.38
N ASP A 696 -49.11 6.20 -10.59
CA ASP A 696 -49.36 5.41 -11.80
C ASP A 696 -48.04 5.21 -12.56
N LEU A 697 -47.82 4.00 -13.09
CA LEU A 697 -46.75 3.73 -14.04
C LEU A 697 -47.18 4.24 -15.42
N ILE A 698 -46.36 5.08 -16.04
CA ILE A 698 -46.66 5.66 -17.36
C ILE A 698 -45.94 4.86 -18.45
N GLU A 699 -46.71 4.34 -19.39
CA GLU A 699 -46.23 3.58 -20.55
C GLU A 699 -46.75 4.19 -21.86
N ASP A 700 -46.95 5.52 -21.88
CA ASP A 700 -47.48 6.26 -23.04
C ASP A 700 -46.51 6.17 -24.24
N GLU A 701 -46.75 5.22 -25.15
CA GLU A 701 -45.90 4.94 -26.30
C GLU A 701 -46.06 6.00 -27.42
N VAL A 702 -44.98 6.24 -28.15
CA VAL A 702 -44.93 7.19 -29.27
C VAL A 702 -44.48 6.50 -30.54
N GLU A 703 -45.24 6.71 -31.61
CA GLU A 703 -44.87 6.27 -32.95
C GLU A 703 -43.72 7.14 -33.51
N ILE A 704 -42.68 6.50 -34.02
CA ILE A 704 -41.47 7.15 -34.54
C ILE A 704 -41.48 7.12 -36.06
N LYS A 705 -41.45 8.31 -36.66
CA LYS A 705 -41.36 8.44 -38.11
C LYS A 705 -39.89 8.37 -38.56
N PRO A 706 -39.55 7.58 -39.58
CA PRO A 706 -38.15 7.36 -40.01
C PRO A 706 -37.36 8.63 -40.34
N ASP A 707 -38.03 9.64 -40.90
CA ASP A 707 -37.40 10.85 -41.45
C ASP A 707 -37.39 12.05 -40.50
N GLU A 708 -38.01 11.93 -39.32
CA GLU A 708 -38.03 12.98 -38.31
C GLU A 708 -36.85 12.84 -37.34
N ARG A 709 -36.35 13.98 -36.83
CA ARG A 709 -35.30 14.01 -35.81
C ARG A 709 -35.92 14.18 -34.42
N TYR A 710 -35.52 13.32 -33.50
CA TYR A 710 -35.99 13.35 -32.13
C TYR A 710 -34.84 13.58 -31.16
N THR A 711 -35.15 14.21 -30.02
CA THR A 711 -34.19 14.40 -28.93
C THR A 711 -34.56 13.49 -27.79
N PHE A 712 -33.60 12.69 -27.30
CA PHE A 712 -33.82 11.86 -26.12
C PHE A 712 -33.61 12.65 -24.84
N LEU A 713 -34.34 12.30 -23.79
CA LEU A 713 -34.10 12.81 -22.45
C LEU A 713 -32.84 12.15 -21.87
N LYS A 714 -32.00 12.95 -21.20
CA LYS A 714 -30.89 12.48 -20.37
C LYS A 714 -31.18 12.82 -18.92
N VAL A 715 -30.94 11.87 -18.01
CA VAL A 715 -31.01 12.09 -16.56
C VAL A 715 -29.61 11.99 -15.97
N THR A 716 -29.23 12.97 -15.14
CA THR A 716 -27.93 13.06 -14.48
C THR A 716 -27.98 12.53 -13.04
N TYR A 717 -26.82 12.22 -12.44
CA TYR A 717 -26.74 11.75 -11.04
C TYR A 717 -27.09 12.85 -10.00
N ASP A 718 -26.94 14.11 -10.37
CA ASP A 718 -27.46 15.24 -9.59
C ASP A 718 -28.97 15.47 -9.80
N GLY A 719 -29.63 14.62 -10.59
CA GLY A 719 -31.09 14.46 -10.70
C GLY A 719 -31.78 15.50 -11.56
N ARG A 720 -31.08 15.97 -12.58
CA ARG A 720 -31.58 16.91 -13.57
C ARG A 720 -32.02 16.17 -14.83
N ALA A 721 -33.03 16.72 -15.48
CA ALA A 721 -33.44 16.38 -16.82
C ALA A 721 -32.71 17.32 -17.79
N GLU A 722 -31.99 16.75 -18.77
CA GLU A 722 -31.23 17.49 -19.78
C GLU A 722 -31.60 17.00 -21.19
N LEU A 723 -31.36 17.85 -22.19
CA LEU A 723 -31.38 17.45 -23.59
C LEU A 723 -30.26 16.42 -23.83
N GLY A 724 -30.64 15.24 -24.29
CA GLY A 724 -29.72 14.18 -24.70
C GLY A 724 -29.38 14.25 -26.19
N GLY A 725 -28.96 13.11 -26.73
CA GLY A 725 -28.61 12.99 -28.14
C GLY A 725 -29.82 13.21 -29.06
N LYS A 726 -29.57 13.89 -30.19
CA LYS A 726 -30.51 13.94 -31.31
C LYS A 726 -30.23 12.78 -32.25
N VAL A 727 -31.27 12.02 -32.60
CA VAL A 727 -31.16 10.90 -33.53
C VAL A 727 -32.27 10.98 -34.57
N LEU A 728 -32.00 10.46 -35.76
CA LEU A 728 -33.01 10.33 -36.80
C LEU A 728 -33.91 9.13 -36.47
N GLY A 729 -35.20 9.19 -36.76
CA GLY A 729 -36.16 8.14 -36.40
C GLY A 729 -35.73 6.73 -36.87
N LYS A 730 -35.15 6.63 -38.07
CA LYS A 730 -34.63 5.36 -38.61
C LYS A 730 -33.42 4.77 -37.86
N GLU A 731 -32.74 5.58 -37.04
CA GLU A 731 -31.57 5.18 -36.24
C GLU A 731 -31.97 4.75 -34.82
N VAL A 732 -33.25 4.86 -34.47
CA VAL A 732 -33.73 4.48 -33.16
C VAL A 732 -33.83 2.97 -33.05
N SER A 733 -33.03 2.39 -32.15
CA SER A 733 -32.90 0.94 -31.95
C SER A 733 -33.85 0.35 -30.91
N TYR A 734 -34.73 1.15 -30.32
CA TYR A 734 -35.66 0.72 -29.28
C TYR A 734 -37.04 0.39 -29.85
N ASN A 735 -37.59 -0.77 -29.47
CA ASN A 735 -38.92 -1.20 -29.90
C ASN A 735 -40.07 -0.41 -29.27
N LYS A 736 -39.84 0.25 -28.13
CA LYS A 736 -40.80 1.06 -27.40
C LYS A 736 -40.15 2.37 -27.03
N ILE A 737 -40.88 3.47 -27.10
CA ILE A 737 -40.42 4.79 -26.69
C ILE A 737 -41.56 5.53 -26.05
N PHE A 738 -41.26 6.22 -24.96
CA PHE A 738 -42.25 6.87 -24.13
C PHE A 738 -42.17 8.39 -24.20
N LYS A 739 -43.25 9.04 -23.81
CA LYS A 739 -43.28 10.47 -23.45
C LYS A 739 -43.68 10.63 -21.99
N ALA A 740 -43.26 11.76 -21.41
CA ALA A 740 -43.68 12.17 -20.09
C ALA A 740 -44.15 13.63 -20.14
N VAL A 741 -45.03 13.98 -19.21
CA VAL A 741 -45.56 15.35 -19.06
C VAL A 741 -44.89 16.04 -17.88
N LYS A 742 -45.14 17.34 -17.74
CA LYS A 742 -44.64 18.14 -16.61
C LYS A 742 -44.97 17.45 -15.27
N ASN A 743 -43.98 17.41 -14.38
CA ASN A 743 -44.03 16.82 -13.04
C ASN A 743 -44.00 15.29 -12.96
N ASP A 744 -43.92 14.57 -14.08
CA ASP A 744 -43.61 13.14 -14.04
C ASP A 744 -42.22 12.91 -13.46
N ILE A 745 -42.05 11.84 -12.68
CA ILE A 745 -40.76 11.46 -12.10
C ILE A 745 -40.14 10.39 -12.98
N ILE A 746 -38.94 10.67 -13.48
CA ILE A 746 -38.20 9.83 -14.42
C ILE A 746 -37.03 9.18 -13.68
N ILE A 747 -37.07 7.86 -13.54
CA ILE A 747 -36.08 7.08 -12.80
C ILE A 747 -35.25 6.27 -13.79
N SER A 748 -33.92 6.39 -13.78
CA SER A 748 -33.05 5.54 -14.60
C SER A 748 -33.09 4.11 -14.11
N ASN A 749 -33.43 3.15 -14.96
CA ASN A 749 -33.39 1.73 -14.61
C ASN A 749 -31.96 1.24 -14.39
N ILE A 750 -30.96 1.96 -14.92
CA ILE A 750 -29.53 1.65 -14.73
C ILE A 750 -28.92 2.67 -13.77
N ASN A 751 -28.34 2.17 -12.67
CA ASN A 751 -27.63 2.96 -11.66
C ASN A 751 -28.47 4.08 -11.01
N ALA A 752 -29.79 3.89 -10.87
CA ALA A 752 -30.64 4.78 -10.06
C ALA A 752 -30.16 4.88 -8.60
N VAL A 753 -29.42 3.89 -8.09
CA VAL A 753 -28.73 3.94 -6.79
C VAL A 753 -27.76 5.13 -6.66
N ASN A 754 -27.27 5.66 -7.78
CA ASN A 754 -26.46 6.89 -7.84
C ASN A 754 -27.34 8.15 -7.99
N ARG A 755 -28.63 8.05 -7.67
CA ARG A 755 -29.62 9.14 -7.65
C ARG A 755 -29.95 9.75 -9.01
N ALA A 756 -29.80 8.96 -10.09
CA ALA A 756 -30.27 9.29 -11.44
C ALA A 756 -31.81 9.27 -11.54
N ILE A 757 -32.43 10.26 -10.90
CA ILE A 757 -33.87 10.46 -10.86
C ILE A 757 -34.14 11.94 -11.12
N ALA A 758 -34.96 12.25 -12.11
CA ALA A 758 -35.33 13.62 -12.46
C ALA A 758 -36.84 13.83 -12.37
N ILE A 759 -37.24 15.10 -12.23
CA ILE A 759 -38.62 15.52 -12.45
C ILE A 759 -38.71 16.16 -13.83
N MET A 760 -39.73 15.82 -14.60
CA MET A 760 -39.91 16.32 -15.96
C MET A 760 -40.33 17.79 -15.94
N PRO A 761 -39.53 18.70 -16.51
CA PRO A 761 -39.87 20.11 -16.57
C PRO A 761 -40.70 20.43 -17.82
N SER A 762 -41.35 21.60 -17.83
CA SER A 762 -42.24 22.01 -18.93
C SER A 762 -41.54 22.20 -20.26
N ASP A 763 -40.28 22.61 -20.25
CA ASP A 763 -39.46 22.88 -21.44
C ASP A 763 -38.92 21.62 -22.13
N LEU A 764 -38.97 20.45 -21.46
CA LEU A 764 -38.43 19.19 -21.99
C LEU A 764 -39.49 18.13 -22.31
N VAL A 765 -40.78 18.46 -22.21
CA VAL A 765 -41.90 17.53 -22.52
C VAL A 765 -41.92 17.01 -23.97
N SER A 766 -41.20 17.68 -24.88
CA SER A 766 -41.03 17.25 -26.27
C SER A 766 -40.00 16.13 -26.44
N CYS A 767 -39.19 15.85 -25.42
CA CYS A 767 -38.15 14.82 -25.46
C CYS A 767 -38.75 13.41 -25.40
N LEU A 768 -38.07 12.49 -26.09
CA LEU A 768 -38.38 11.06 -26.05
C LEU A 768 -37.66 10.37 -24.89
N ILE A 769 -38.31 9.37 -24.30
CA ILE A 769 -37.76 8.62 -23.16
C ILE A 769 -37.59 7.16 -23.59
N SER A 770 -36.36 6.65 -23.49
CA SER A 770 -36.07 5.25 -23.80
C SER A 770 -36.60 4.30 -22.71
N PRO A 771 -36.79 3.00 -23.02
CA PRO A 771 -37.16 1.98 -22.03
C PRO A 771 -36.15 1.73 -20.91
N ALA A 772 -34.98 2.37 -20.98
CA ALA A 772 -34.02 2.39 -19.88
C ALA A 772 -34.48 3.25 -18.69
N PHE A 773 -35.66 3.88 -18.75
CA PHE A 773 -36.24 4.67 -17.65
C PHE A 773 -37.61 4.11 -17.24
N THR A 774 -37.93 4.25 -15.95
CA THR A 774 -39.27 4.09 -15.40
C THR A 774 -39.88 5.47 -15.20
N ILE A 775 -41.10 5.68 -15.68
CA ILE A 775 -41.84 6.94 -15.57
C ILE A 775 -42.99 6.73 -14.59
N ILE A 776 -43.07 7.55 -13.54
CA ILE A 776 -44.16 7.51 -12.58
C ILE A 776 -44.84 8.86 -12.45
N ARG A 777 -46.17 8.84 -12.30
CA ARG A 777 -47.01 10.04 -12.14
C ARG A 777 -47.83 9.93 -10.87
N ILE A 778 -47.94 11.00 -10.10
CA ILE A 778 -48.82 11.01 -8.91
C ILE A 778 -50.26 10.76 -9.37
N LYS A 779 -50.91 9.76 -8.76
CA LYS A 779 -52.31 9.41 -9.04
C LYS A 779 -53.22 10.61 -8.87
N GLN A 780 -54.25 10.70 -9.70
CA GLN A 780 -55.19 11.83 -9.68
C GLN A 780 -55.80 12.04 -8.28
N ALA A 781 -56.14 10.97 -7.56
CA ALA A 781 -56.69 11.03 -6.20
C ALA A 781 -55.73 11.64 -5.13
N TYR A 782 -54.45 11.79 -5.46
CA TYR A 782 -53.41 12.27 -4.55
C TYR A 782 -52.75 13.58 -5.01
N GLN A 783 -53.17 14.21 -6.11
CA GLN A 783 -52.56 15.44 -6.63
C GLN A 783 -52.60 16.61 -5.63
N ASP A 784 -53.66 16.69 -4.82
CA ASP A 784 -53.81 17.71 -3.76
C ASP A 784 -53.27 17.25 -2.39
N LYS A 785 -52.63 16.08 -2.34
CA LYS A 785 -52.15 15.44 -1.10
C LYS A 785 -50.65 15.13 -1.15
N ILE A 786 -50.06 15.04 -2.34
CA ILE A 786 -48.69 14.65 -2.57
C ILE A 786 -48.03 15.60 -3.54
N ASP A 787 -46.92 16.22 -3.11
CA ASP A 787 -46.11 17.06 -3.97
C ASP A 787 -45.12 16.17 -4.77
N PRO A 788 -45.10 16.21 -6.12
CA PRO A 788 -44.19 15.38 -6.91
C PRO A 788 -42.71 15.66 -6.64
N MET A 789 -42.35 16.92 -6.32
CA MET A 789 -40.97 17.30 -6.00
C MET A 789 -40.57 16.75 -4.63
N TYR A 790 -41.50 16.66 -3.69
CA TYR A 790 -41.26 15.97 -2.42
C TYR A 790 -40.95 14.49 -2.65
N ILE A 791 -41.75 13.74 -3.42
CA ILE A 791 -41.48 12.33 -3.73
C ILE A 791 -40.13 12.16 -4.42
N TRP A 792 -39.84 12.99 -5.41
CA TRP A 792 -38.53 13.02 -6.05
C TRP A 792 -37.39 13.20 -5.04
N SER A 793 -37.53 14.12 -4.08
CA SER A 793 -36.48 14.36 -3.08
C SER A 793 -36.26 13.17 -2.15
N VAL A 794 -37.34 12.47 -1.76
CA VAL A 794 -37.25 11.28 -0.90
C VAL A 794 -36.62 10.11 -1.64
N LEU A 795 -37.02 9.86 -2.89
CA LEU A 795 -36.45 8.79 -3.72
C LEU A 795 -34.95 8.96 -3.96
N ARG A 796 -34.45 10.18 -3.86
CA ARG A 796 -33.02 10.50 -3.99
C ARG A 796 -32.26 10.51 -2.65
N SER A 797 -32.92 10.16 -1.56
CA SER A 797 -32.28 10.06 -0.25
C SER A 797 -31.24 8.91 -0.20
N PRO A 798 -30.23 9.00 0.68
CA PRO A 798 -29.28 7.90 0.91
C PRO A 798 -29.97 6.60 1.33
N ALA A 799 -31.05 6.68 2.11
CA ALA A 799 -31.75 5.50 2.61
C ALA A 799 -32.43 4.71 1.49
N VAL A 800 -33.15 5.39 0.58
CA VAL A 800 -33.74 4.75 -0.62
C VAL A 800 -32.65 4.19 -1.53
N SER A 801 -31.56 4.95 -1.73
CA SER A 801 -30.43 4.50 -2.56
C SER A 801 -29.79 3.21 -2.02
N ALA A 802 -29.63 3.11 -0.70
CA ALA A 802 -29.09 1.93 -0.03
C ALA A 802 -30.04 0.72 -0.08
N GLU A 803 -31.35 0.94 0.04
CA GLU A 803 -32.36 -0.12 -0.09
C GLU A 803 -32.36 -0.68 -1.52
N TRP A 804 -32.38 0.20 -2.53
CA TRP A 804 -32.27 -0.24 -3.91
C TRP A 804 -30.96 -0.98 -4.18
N LEU A 805 -29.84 -0.48 -3.67
CA LEU A 805 -28.54 -1.14 -3.81
C LEU A 805 -28.56 -2.57 -3.27
N SER A 806 -29.14 -2.78 -2.09
CA SER A 806 -29.26 -4.07 -1.40
C SER A 806 -30.02 -5.10 -2.23
N HIS A 807 -31.05 -4.67 -2.96
CA HIS A 807 -31.90 -5.54 -3.77
C HIS A 807 -31.44 -5.71 -5.23
N THR A 808 -30.52 -4.88 -5.73
CA THR A 808 -30.02 -5.01 -7.10
C THR A 808 -29.08 -6.20 -7.29
N THR A 809 -29.10 -6.79 -8.49
CA THR A 809 -28.04 -7.70 -8.97
C THR A 809 -26.98 -6.91 -9.76
N GLY A 810 -25.71 -7.30 -9.67
CA GLY A 810 -24.59 -6.65 -10.37
C GLY A 810 -23.79 -5.65 -9.52
N PHE A 811 -22.55 -5.34 -9.96
CA PHE A 811 -21.57 -4.56 -9.20
C PHE A 811 -21.19 -3.20 -9.83
N GLY A 812 -21.34 -3.04 -11.14
CA GLY A 812 -21.05 -1.77 -11.85
C GLY A 812 -22.27 -1.17 -12.56
N ARG A 813 -23.30 -1.98 -12.81
CA ARG A 813 -24.58 -1.57 -13.36
C ARG A 813 -25.68 -2.19 -12.50
N HIS A 814 -26.18 -1.41 -11.55
CA HIS A 814 -27.27 -1.78 -10.66
C HIS A 814 -28.59 -1.54 -11.39
N TYR A 815 -29.39 -2.59 -11.57
CA TYR A 815 -30.68 -2.46 -12.24
C TYR A 815 -31.79 -2.23 -11.22
N VAL A 816 -32.51 -1.12 -11.35
CA VAL A 816 -33.64 -0.71 -10.50
C VAL A 816 -34.85 -0.60 -11.39
N ASP A 817 -35.61 -1.67 -11.50
CA ASP A 817 -36.81 -1.73 -12.32
C ASP A 817 -38.07 -1.37 -11.52
N TRP A 818 -39.21 -1.33 -12.22
CA TRP A 818 -40.50 -1.10 -11.59
C TRP A 818 -40.84 -2.14 -10.50
N GLN A 819 -40.38 -3.39 -10.59
CA GLN A 819 -40.68 -4.40 -9.57
C GLN A 819 -40.03 -4.08 -8.23
N LEU A 820 -38.88 -3.39 -8.26
CA LEU A 820 -38.22 -2.84 -7.09
C LEU A 820 -38.84 -1.51 -6.66
N ILE A 821 -39.02 -0.57 -7.60
CA ILE A 821 -39.55 0.78 -7.32
C ILE A 821 -40.94 0.71 -6.69
N LYS A 822 -41.82 -0.17 -7.19
CA LYS A 822 -43.20 -0.29 -6.72
C LYS A 822 -43.31 -0.72 -5.25
N LYS A 823 -42.26 -1.31 -4.68
CA LYS A 823 -42.20 -1.75 -3.27
C LYS A 823 -41.60 -0.69 -2.34
N GLN A 824 -41.09 0.41 -2.89
CA GLN A 824 -40.44 1.44 -2.11
C GLN A 824 -41.42 2.10 -1.13
N ARG A 825 -41.11 2.04 0.16
CA ARG A 825 -41.81 2.78 1.22
C ARG A 825 -41.34 4.23 1.25
N ILE A 826 -42.27 5.15 1.44
CA ILE A 826 -42.03 6.60 1.46
C ILE A 826 -42.76 7.23 2.66
N PRO A 827 -42.09 8.04 3.50
CA PRO A 827 -42.75 8.83 4.53
C PRO A 827 -43.66 9.89 3.90
N LEU A 828 -44.81 10.14 4.52
CA LEU A 828 -45.81 11.08 4.06
C LEU A 828 -45.99 12.20 5.10
N LEU A 829 -45.29 13.31 4.88
CA LEU A 829 -45.51 14.52 5.66
C LEU A 829 -46.88 15.15 5.34
N LEU A 830 -47.34 16.06 6.19
CA LEU A 830 -48.47 16.93 5.83
C LEU A 830 -48.19 17.65 4.51
N PHE A 831 -49.20 17.74 3.64
CA PHE A 831 -49.04 18.30 2.29
C PHE A 831 -48.44 19.72 2.30
N SER A 832 -48.77 20.55 3.29
CA SER A 832 -48.15 21.88 3.47
C SER A 832 -46.63 21.83 3.64
N LYS A 833 -46.13 20.87 4.44
CA LYS A 833 -44.68 20.65 4.62
C LYS A 833 -44.04 20.04 3.38
N GLN A 834 -44.72 19.10 2.71
CA GLN A 834 -44.23 18.56 1.44
C GLN A 834 -44.05 19.67 0.40
N LYS A 835 -45.03 20.55 0.27
CA LYS A 835 -44.99 21.70 -0.63
C LYS A 835 -43.88 22.68 -0.27
N GLN A 836 -43.69 22.99 1.01
CA GLN A 836 -42.58 23.82 1.46
C GLN A 836 -41.22 23.25 1.03
N ILE A 837 -41.00 21.95 1.19
CA ILE A 837 -39.77 21.27 0.74
C ILE A 837 -39.67 21.29 -0.79
N GLY A 838 -40.77 20.97 -1.49
CA GLY A 838 -40.83 20.97 -2.94
C GLY A 838 -40.54 22.34 -3.56
N ASP A 839 -41.06 23.41 -2.97
CA ASP A 839 -40.86 24.78 -3.42
C ASP A 839 -39.39 25.21 -3.27
N ILE A 840 -38.70 24.82 -2.19
CA ILE A 840 -37.25 25.03 -2.05
C ILE A 840 -36.48 24.40 -3.21
N TYR A 841 -36.78 23.13 -3.54
CA TYR A 841 -36.11 22.46 -4.66
C TYR A 841 -36.47 23.05 -6.03
N ARG A 842 -37.73 23.47 -6.24
CA ARG A 842 -38.13 24.18 -7.46
C ARG A 842 -37.35 25.48 -7.63
N THR A 843 -37.22 26.27 -6.57
CA THR A 843 -36.42 27.51 -6.58
C THR A 843 -34.95 27.24 -6.88
N LEU A 844 -34.35 26.19 -6.27
CA LEU A 844 -32.97 25.80 -6.56
C LEU A 844 -32.77 25.42 -8.03
N LEU A 845 -33.67 24.60 -8.59
CA LEU A 845 -33.61 24.21 -10.01
C LEU A 845 -33.80 25.41 -10.94
N GLN A 846 -34.61 26.39 -10.55
CA GLN A 846 -34.76 27.63 -11.30
C GLN A 846 -33.46 28.47 -11.27
N TYR A 847 -32.84 28.64 -10.10
CA TYR A 847 -31.57 29.36 -10.01
C TYR A 847 -30.45 28.70 -10.81
N GLU A 848 -30.38 27.37 -10.82
CA GLU A 848 -29.41 26.66 -11.65
C GLU A 848 -29.65 26.92 -13.15
N ARG A 849 -30.92 26.97 -13.60
CA ARG A 849 -31.27 27.33 -14.98
C ARG A 849 -30.85 28.75 -15.30
N ASP A 850 -31.20 29.71 -14.44
CA ASP A 850 -30.85 31.12 -14.62
C ASP A 850 -29.32 31.32 -14.68
N ILE A 851 -28.56 30.58 -13.86
CA ILE A 851 -27.08 30.59 -13.89
C ILE A 851 -26.56 30.07 -15.23
N ILE A 852 -27.08 28.94 -15.73
CA ILE A 852 -26.67 28.37 -17.02
C ILE A 852 -27.01 29.32 -18.17
N GLU A 853 -28.20 29.93 -18.16
CA GLU A 853 -28.61 30.91 -19.17
C GLU A 853 -27.70 32.14 -19.15
N LYS A 854 -27.40 32.69 -17.97
CA LYS A 854 -26.47 33.83 -17.83
C LYS A 854 -25.05 33.48 -18.25
N GLN A 855 -24.59 32.26 -17.96
CA GLN A 855 -23.29 31.78 -18.42
C GLN A 855 -23.25 31.67 -19.95
N ASN A 856 -24.30 31.13 -20.57
CA ASN A 856 -24.42 31.04 -22.02
C ASN A 856 -24.51 32.43 -22.67
N GLU A 857 -25.25 33.37 -22.06
CA GLU A 857 -25.33 34.76 -22.50
C GLU A 857 -23.93 35.41 -22.49
N ALA A 858 -23.19 35.30 -21.37
CA ALA A 858 -21.82 35.79 -21.28
C ALA A 858 -20.89 35.12 -22.30
N GLN A 859 -21.02 33.80 -22.49
CA GLN A 859 -20.19 33.06 -23.43
C GLN A 859 -20.50 33.41 -24.89
N ASN A 860 -21.76 33.68 -25.23
CA ASN A 860 -22.14 34.20 -26.54
C ASN A 860 -21.55 35.60 -26.78
N GLN A 861 -21.58 36.48 -25.79
CA GLN A 861 -20.94 37.81 -25.86
C GLN A 861 -19.42 37.69 -26.06
N ILE A 862 -18.76 36.74 -25.39
CA ILE A 862 -17.34 36.45 -25.58
C ILE A 862 -17.07 35.86 -26.97
N SER A 863 -17.93 34.99 -27.49
CA SER A 863 -17.76 34.37 -28.80
C SER A 863 -17.81 35.40 -29.94
N LEU A 864 -18.54 36.51 -29.78
CA LEU A 864 -18.51 37.65 -30.70
C LEU A 864 -17.11 38.26 -30.87
N LEU A 865 -16.20 38.07 -29.91
CA LEU A 865 -14.80 38.52 -30.01
C LEU A 865 -13.96 37.65 -30.96
N GLY A 866 -14.54 36.58 -31.54
CA GLY A 866 -13.84 35.69 -32.47
C GLY A 866 -12.75 34.85 -31.81
N LEU A 867 -12.82 34.62 -30.50
CA LEU A 867 -11.82 33.86 -29.74
C LEU A 867 -11.85 32.35 -30.03
N ASP A 868 -12.91 31.87 -30.67
CA ASP A 868 -13.07 30.50 -31.17
C ASP A 868 -12.35 30.31 -32.53
N ASP A 869 -11.12 30.82 -32.68
CA ASP A 869 -10.32 30.68 -33.91
C ASP A 869 -10.09 29.18 -34.21
N ILE A 870 -10.46 28.77 -35.43
CA ILE A 870 -10.39 27.37 -35.87
C ILE A 870 -8.97 26.81 -35.74
N ARG A 871 -7.93 27.61 -35.97
CA ARG A 871 -6.53 27.17 -35.83
C ARG A 871 -6.16 26.95 -34.37
N ALA A 872 -6.71 27.75 -33.44
CA ALA A 872 -6.52 27.55 -32.01
C ALA A 872 -7.22 26.25 -31.53
N ILE A 873 -8.46 26.02 -31.96
CA ILE A 873 -9.21 24.78 -31.67
C ILE A 873 -8.48 23.56 -32.23
N GLU A 874 -8.05 23.62 -33.50
CA GLU A 874 -7.27 22.54 -34.12
C GLU A 874 -5.95 22.30 -33.41
N ARG A 875 -5.24 23.37 -33.00
CA ARG A 875 -3.99 23.23 -32.24
C ARG A 875 -4.23 22.52 -30.90
N LEU A 876 -5.32 22.86 -30.20
CA LEU A 876 -5.72 22.20 -28.95
C LEU A 876 -6.12 20.74 -29.18
N GLN A 877 -6.81 20.43 -30.28
CA GLN A 877 -7.17 19.05 -30.64
C GLN A 877 -5.92 18.23 -31.00
N LYS A 878 -4.99 18.79 -31.78
CA LYS A 878 -3.69 18.16 -32.11
C LYS A 878 -2.81 17.98 -30.89
N ALA A 879 -2.87 18.89 -29.92
CA ALA A 879 -2.14 18.82 -28.66
C ALA A 879 -2.82 17.95 -27.59
N LYS A 880 -4.04 17.45 -27.85
CA LYS A 880 -4.80 16.66 -26.88
C LYS A 880 -4.10 15.30 -26.72
N PRO A 881 -3.57 14.96 -25.54
CA PRO A 881 -2.91 13.68 -25.35
C PRO A 881 -3.91 12.53 -25.58
N PRO A 882 -3.46 11.35 -26.04
CA PRO A 882 -4.31 10.18 -26.14
C PRO A 882 -4.98 9.89 -24.79
N ARG A 883 -6.27 9.57 -24.84
CA ARG A 883 -7.14 9.35 -23.66
C ARG A 883 -6.86 8.06 -22.94
#